data_AF-A0A7I7XWM3-F1
#
_entry.id   AF-A0A7I7XWM3-F1
#
_cell.length_a   1.000
_cell.length_b   1.000
_cell.length_c   1.000
_cell.angle_alpha   90.00
_cell.angle_beta   90.00
_cell.angle_gamma   90.00
#
_symmetry.space_group_name_H-M   'P 1'
#
loop_
_entity.id
_entity.type
_entity.pdbx_description
1 polymer ?
#
loop_
_entity_poly.entity_id
_entity_poly.type
_entity_poly.pdbx_seq_one_letter_code
_entity_poly.pdbx_strand_id
1 'polypeptide(L)'
;MGRHSIPDPDEPDEVADESAFEQSPPSSEPEAGHHHRSEPEDTAGYGYPDHTYAADGYAADTYEGDDYDDYDSDDGFVAGDSSADYDADAGQYSADQNEAGQYDSAQNDSARYDSGQYSADEYSADQYGDRRYDADHHDDRQGVYSDYDTDYDTEYDEDVYDESDTRALVAAGAPDSPQTSGGHRNEGDWTGSHRIVTPGRRGVSFGVIAALVTVVVVVAGFIIWKFFGDALSDRSGVAADRCLQGDATVAVVADPAIAGTLGEIAKTFNETTGPVGDHCPVVNVTTADSDAVVAGLVGQWPENLGEKPALWIPGSSVSQARLQAAGGPKIASSNSLATSPVLVALAPQLKPVLEQQTWATLPDLQNDPESLNKLNLPGWGSLRLALPKTGDSDAAYLAAEAVAAASAAPGASPDSGVGAVSALLSGAPKLADDSTDEAMKALLDGDDPAARPVHAVVTTEQHLIHQARDIDDAKNVLASWIPPGPTAVADFPAVLFVADWLEDPQVAAASSFENFLRKPEQTATLTEAGFRVEGSDPPTSDITDGAAVEQTLSVGDDTVRVALANAVGEPVAAPASASDAAVTIMLDRSLNLAPVIAGLNSAVDALPPSAAVGLTTFDGAVGTTVVNLGVLSDDVDGQPRREAITSSLSGLTPTGGAVSFTTLRNVYAEALERFTPGHTNRVLVITSGPHTDQSLDSAGLQDLIRRSADPARPVAVDVINVGNDPDRPTWESVAQISGGTYQHVPASDSPEMAAAIAAMLK
;
A
#
# COMPACT_ATOMS: atom_id res chain seq x y z
N MET A 1 -21.76 57.15 33.94
CA MET A 1 -22.07 58.60 33.86
C MET A 1 -21.59 59.10 32.50
N GLY A 2 -22.31 60.01 31.83
CA GLY A 2 -21.82 60.87 30.71
C GLY A 2 -21.34 60.15 29.43
N ARG A 3 -22.03 60.14 28.28
CA ARG A 3 -22.52 61.24 27.40
C ARG A 3 -21.39 62.11 26.82
N HIS A 4 -21.37 62.49 25.52
CA HIS A 4 -22.14 62.08 24.33
C HIS A 4 -21.57 62.79 23.05
N SER A 5 -22.07 62.37 21.87
CA SER A 5 -22.40 63.20 20.68
C SER A 5 -21.35 63.60 19.62
N ILE A 6 -21.65 63.08 18.42
CA ILE A 6 -21.56 63.62 17.04
C ILE A 6 -22.08 65.08 16.92
N PRO A 7 -21.70 65.86 15.88
CA PRO A 7 -22.35 65.84 14.55
C PRO A 7 -21.36 65.79 13.35
N ASP A 8 -21.69 65.39 12.11
CA ASP A 8 -22.81 65.68 11.16
C ASP A 8 -22.81 67.11 10.56
N PRO A 9 -23.31 67.36 9.32
CA PRO A 9 -23.40 66.50 8.11
C PRO A 9 -23.16 67.24 6.74
N ASP A 10 -23.52 66.57 5.63
CA ASP A 10 -24.05 67.10 4.34
C ASP A 10 -23.20 67.67 3.16
N GLU A 11 -23.69 67.33 1.95
CA GLU A 11 -23.60 67.99 0.61
C GLU A 11 -22.27 67.92 -0.22
N PRO A 12 -22.33 67.92 -1.59
CA PRO A 12 -22.70 66.72 -2.37
C PRO A 12 -21.85 66.50 -3.66
N ASP A 13 -22.24 65.49 -4.45
CA ASP A 13 -22.12 65.31 -5.90
C ASP A 13 -21.11 66.17 -6.71
N GLU A 14 -20.18 65.50 -7.40
CA GLU A 14 -20.15 65.58 -8.86
C GLU A 14 -19.57 64.30 -9.49
N VAL A 15 -20.24 63.78 -10.52
CA VAL A 15 -19.81 62.61 -11.31
C VAL A 15 -19.36 63.09 -12.68
N ALA A 16 -18.10 62.85 -13.03
CA ALA A 16 -17.57 63.11 -14.37
C ALA A 16 -16.67 61.94 -14.79
N ASP A 17 -16.91 61.42 -15.99
CA ASP A 17 -16.38 60.16 -16.52
C ASP A 17 -15.33 60.41 -17.64
N GLU A 18 -14.85 59.33 -18.24
CA GLU A 18 -14.26 59.24 -19.59
C GLU A 18 -12.97 60.04 -19.90
N SER A 19 -11.84 59.39 -19.60
CA SER A 19 -10.91 58.82 -20.59
C SER A 19 -10.10 59.68 -21.61
N ALA A 20 -8.91 59.14 -21.95
CA ALA A 20 -8.07 59.43 -23.13
C ALA A 20 -7.47 60.86 -23.25
N PHE A 21 -6.17 61.03 -23.54
CA PHE A 21 -5.56 60.66 -24.82
C PHE A 21 -4.01 60.62 -24.81
N GLU A 22 -3.44 59.71 -25.62
CA GLU A 22 -2.19 59.82 -26.40
C GLU A 22 -0.74 59.85 -25.82
N GLN A 23 0.15 59.32 -26.69
CA GLN A 23 1.58 59.62 -26.91
C GLN A 23 2.70 59.05 -25.99
N SER A 24 3.34 57.99 -26.52
CA SER A 24 4.72 57.53 -26.23
C SER A 24 5.79 58.38 -26.97
N PRO A 25 7.09 58.04 -26.90
CA PRO A 25 7.99 57.86 -25.75
C PRO A 25 9.16 58.90 -25.84
N PRO A 26 10.34 58.68 -25.21
CA PRO A 26 11.39 58.00 -25.98
C PRO A 26 12.26 57.01 -25.17
N SER A 27 12.88 56.07 -25.89
CA SER A 27 13.86 55.10 -25.38
C SER A 27 15.28 55.41 -25.87
N SER A 28 16.29 55.01 -25.08
CA SER A 28 17.69 54.81 -25.50
C SER A 28 18.43 53.89 -24.52
N GLU A 29 18.82 52.71 -24.98
CA GLU A 29 19.75 51.78 -24.29
C GLU A 29 21.19 51.93 -24.90
N PRO A 30 22.16 51.01 -24.71
CA PRO A 30 23.01 50.96 -23.51
C PRO A 30 24.52 50.82 -23.87
N GLU A 31 25.24 49.96 -23.13
CA GLU A 31 26.51 49.25 -23.45
C GLU A 31 27.89 49.77 -22.99
N ALA A 32 28.75 48.75 -22.74
CA ALA A 32 30.21 48.68 -22.78
C ALA A 32 31.10 49.33 -21.68
N GLY A 33 31.86 48.47 -20.97
CA GLY A 33 33.33 48.65 -20.97
C GLY A 33 34.15 48.48 -19.66
N HIS A 34 34.53 47.24 -19.35
CA HIS A 34 35.91 46.84 -18.97
C HIS A 34 36.70 47.42 -17.75
N HIS A 35 37.30 46.47 -17.01
CA HIS A 35 38.66 46.45 -16.42
C HIS A 35 39.03 47.10 -15.05
N HIS A 36 39.66 46.21 -14.25
CA HIS A 36 40.83 46.37 -13.37
C HIS A 36 40.71 46.75 -11.87
N ARG A 37 41.24 45.80 -11.07
CA ARG A 37 41.55 45.78 -9.63
C ARG A 37 42.56 46.85 -9.19
N SER A 38 42.39 47.37 -7.97
CA SER A 38 43.46 47.95 -7.12
C SER A 38 43.12 47.83 -5.63
N GLU A 39 44.07 47.31 -4.84
CA GLU A 39 44.18 47.38 -3.36
C GLU A 39 45.55 48.05 -3.05
N PRO A 40 45.82 48.64 -1.87
CA PRO A 40 46.51 47.88 -0.80
C PRO A 40 46.36 48.44 0.66
N GLU A 41 47.20 47.92 1.58
CA GLU A 41 47.59 48.39 2.93
C GLU A 41 46.62 48.12 4.12
N ASP A 42 47.02 47.68 5.33
CA ASP A 42 48.21 47.01 5.92
C ASP A 42 47.82 46.53 7.37
N THR A 43 48.53 45.82 8.29
CA THR A 43 49.92 45.35 8.49
C THR A 43 49.98 44.07 9.38
N ALA A 44 50.96 43.18 9.16
CA ALA A 44 51.65 42.17 10.03
C ALA A 44 50.99 41.46 11.26
N GLY A 45 51.36 40.21 11.61
CA GLY A 45 52.26 39.26 10.93
C GLY A 45 52.92 38.16 11.81
N TYR A 46 53.69 37.27 11.15
CA TYR A 46 54.63 36.23 11.65
C TYR A 46 54.05 34.93 12.28
N GLY A 47 54.52 33.72 11.91
CA GLY A 47 55.54 33.40 10.89
C GLY A 47 55.80 31.90 10.59
N TYR A 48 56.40 31.66 9.42
CA TYR A 48 56.95 30.41 8.84
C TYR A 48 58.29 29.98 9.53
N PRO A 49 58.92 28.78 9.29
CA PRO A 49 59.26 28.11 7.99
C PRO A 49 59.02 26.57 7.97
N ASP A 50 59.32 25.77 6.93
CA ASP A 50 59.45 25.90 5.45
C ASP A 50 59.69 24.47 4.87
N HIS A 51 59.33 24.22 3.60
CA HIS A 51 60.13 23.54 2.55
C HIS A 51 59.28 23.07 1.35
N THR A 52 59.92 22.93 0.18
CA THR A 52 59.28 23.05 -1.15
C THR A 52 59.93 22.14 -2.22
N TYR A 53 59.43 22.23 -3.47
CA TYR A 53 59.81 21.52 -4.72
C TYR A 53 59.19 20.10 -4.89
N ALA A 54 58.53 19.69 -5.99
CA ALA A 54 58.70 19.87 -7.46
C ALA A 54 59.71 18.87 -8.07
N ALA A 55 59.56 18.32 -9.29
CA ALA A 55 58.51 18.33 -10.32
C ALA A 55 58.66 17.13 -11.30
N ASP A 56 57.94 17.15 -12.43
CA ASP A 56 58.20 16.46 -13.71
C ASP A 56 58.11 14.91 -13.83
N GLY A 57 57.21 14.45 -14.70
CA GLY A 57 57.64 14.06 -16.06
C GLY A 57 57.80 12.56 -16.44
N TYR A 58 56.87 12.11 -17.30
CA TYR A 58 57.04 11.10 -18.36
C TYR A 58 57.12 9.59 -18.06
N ALA A 59 56.87 8.85 -19.16
CA ALA A 59 57.06 7.43 -19.44
C ALA A 59 55.93 6.47 -19.01
N ALA A 60 55.46 5.70 -19.99
CA ALA A 60 54.74 4.45 -19.81
C ALA A 60 55.70 3.30 -20.14
N ASP A 61 55.51 2.13 -19.53
CA ASP A 61 55.90 0.89 -20.20
C ASP A 61 55.02 -0.30 -19.77
N THR A 62 54.42 -0.89 -20.79
CA THR A 62 54.20 -2.33 -21.05
C THR A 62 54.59 -3.34 -19.96
N TYR A 63 53.69 -4.27 -19.65
CA TYR A 63 54.05 -5.64 -19.29
C TYR A 63 53.05 -6.64 -19.89
N GLU A 64 53.56 -7.60 -20.64
CA GLU A 64 52.85 -8.77 -21.18
C GLU A 64 53.04 -9.98 -20.24
N GLY A 65 52.24 -11.04 -20.42
CA GLY A 65 52.68 -12.40 -20.10
C GLY A 65 51.69 -13.33 -19.38
N ASP A 66 51.21 -14.33 -20.12
CA ASP A 66 51.16 -15.75 -19.75
C ASP A 66 50.22 -16.23 -18.59
N ASP A 67 49.46 -17.34 -18.69
CA ASP A 67 48.98 -18.11 -19.85
C ASP A 67 47.91 -19.15 -19.42
N TYR A 68 47.47 -20.00 -20.37
CA TYR A 68 46.77 -21.30 -20.23
C TYR A 68 45.24 -21.38 -20.48
N ASP A 69 44.92 -21.72 -21.73
CA ASP A 69 44.28 -22.99 -22.19
C ASP A 69 42.96 -23.51 -21.58
N ASP A 70 42.14 -24.29 -22.28
CA ASP A 70 41.78 -24.45 -23.72
C ASP A 70 40.66 -25.52 -23.77
N TYR A 71 39.71 -25.46 -24.70
CA TYR A 71 38.92 -26.63 -25.16
C TYR A 71 38.15 -26.33 -26.46
N ASP A 72 38.82 -26.52 -27.59
CA ASP A 72 38.24 -26.53 -28.94
C ASP A 72 37.61 -27.90 -29.29
N SER A 73 36.62 -27.91 -30.19
CA SER A 73 36.05 -29.10 -30.87
C SER A 73 35.18 -28.70 -32.07
N ASP A 74 35.83 -28.25 -33.13
CA ASP A 74 35.30 -28.11 -34.49
C ASP A 74 34.84 -29.48 -35.06
N ASP A 75 33.74 -29.52 -35.83
CA ASP A 75 33.39 -30.70 -36.65
C ASP A 75 32.45 -30.30 -37.81
N GLY A 76 32.99 -30.28 -39.05
CA GLY A 76 32.26 -29.83 -40.24
C GLY A 76 32.53 -30.70 -41.47
N PHE A 77 31.51 -30.95 -42.31
CA PHE A 77 31.68 -31.72 -43.54
C PHE A 77 30.84 -31.23 -44.73
N VAL A 78 31.17 -31.77 -45.92
CA VAL A 78 30.99 -31.11 -47.23
C VAL A 78 29.84 -31.72 -48.06
N ALA A 79 29.37 -30.93 -49.04
CA ALA A 79 28.24 -31.16 -49.94
C ALA A 79 28.19 -32.51 -50.69
N GLY A 80 26.97 -32.88 -51.11
CA GLY A 80 26.64 -33.94 -52.07
C GLY A 80 25.55 -33.50 -53.05
N ASP A 81 25.49 -34.12 -54.23
CA ASP A 81 24.72 -33.69 -55.40
C ASP A 81 23.61 -34.70 -55.79
N SER A 82 22.76 -34.30 -56.76
CA SER A 82 21.95 -35.10 -57.70
C SER A 82 20.47 -35.48 -57.41
N SER A 83 19.63 -34.92 -58.28
CA SER A 83 18.46 -35.51 -58.98
C SER A 83 17.23 -36.00 -58.21
N ALA A 84 16.06 -35.45 -58.58
CA ALA A 84 15.09 -36.17 -59.45
C ALA A 84 14.03 -35.22 -60.03
N ASP A 85 13.83 -35.25 -61.35
CA ASP A 85 12.72 -34.55 -62.03
C ASP A 85 11.39 -35.29 -61.89
N TYR A 86 10.25 -34.58 -62.06
CA TYR A 86 9.16 -35.09 -62.89
C TYR A 86 8.33 -33.95 -63.55
N ASP A 87 7.95 -34.20 -64.80
CA ASP A 87 7.36 -33.29 -65.79
C ASP A 87 5.99 -32.66 -65.46
N ALA A 88 5.80 -31.45 -66.00
CA ALA A 88 4.68 -30.98 -66.86
C ALA A 88 3.19 -31.17 -66.43
N ASP A 89 2.20 -30.48 -67.03
CA ASP A 89 2.19 -29.66 -68.25
C ASP A 89 1.29 -28.41 -68.09
N ALA A 90 1.32 -27.52 -69.08
CA ALA A 90 0.90 -26.13 -68.96
C ALA A 90 -0.48 -25.79 -69.57
N GLY A 91 -0.98 -24.59 -69.23
CA GLY A 91 -1.74 -23.76 -70.18
C GLY A 91 -3.12 -23.26 -69.74
N GLN A 92 -3.62 -22.12 -70.23
CA GLN A 92 -3.01 -21.04 -71.03
C GLN A 92 -3.76 -19.71 -70.80
N TYR A 93 -3.12 -18.60 -71.18
CA TYR A 93 -3.64 -17.30 -71.68
C TYR A 93 -5.08 -17.30 -72.23
N SER A 94 -5.88 -16.21 -72.24
CA SER A 94 -5.63 -14.74 -72.13
C SER A 94 -6.94 -14.05 -71.65
N ALA A 95 -6.96 -12.94 -70.89
CA ALA A 95 -6.69 -11.52 -71.23
C ALA A 95 -7.83 -10.77 -71.96
N ASP A 96 -7.85 -9.44 -71.80
CA ASP A 96 -8.69 -8.42 -72.50
C ASP A 96 -10.21 -8.40 -72.19
N GLN A 97 -10.94 -7.27 -72.17
CA GLN A 97 -10.60 -5.82 -72.10
C GLN A 97 -11.88 -4.99 -71.78
N ASN A 98 -11.74 -3.76 -71.27
CA ASN A 98 -12.63 -2.59 -71.50
C ASN A 98 -14.09 -2.65 -70.96
N GLU A 99 -14.83 -1.55 -70.72
CA GLU A 99 -14.55 -0.10 -70.65
C GLU A 99 -15.69 0.60 -69.83
N ALA A 100 -15.58 1.91 -69.61
CA ALA A 100 -16.40 2.69 -68.67
C ALA A 100 -17.92 2.79 -68.97
N GLY A 101 -18.70 3.05 -67.92
CA GLY A 101 -20.12 3.41 -68.00
C GLY A 101 -20.61 4.14 -66.74
N GLN A 102 -20.70 5.47 -66.81
CA GLN A 102 -21.43 6.29 -65.83
C GLN A 102 -22.95 6.07 -66.00
N TYR A 103 -23.75 6.23 -64.95
CA TYR A 103 -24.73 7.33 -64.82
C TYR A 103 -25.47 7.26 -63.47
N ASP A 104 -26.33 8.24 -63.21
CA ASP A 104 -26.73 8.74 -61.89
C ASP A 104 -28.27 8.66 -61.66
N SER A 105 -28.70 8.98 -60.44
CA SER A 105 -30.00 9.56 -60.05
C SER A 105 -31.23 8.68 -59.72
N ALA A 106 -32.09 9.29 -58.88
CA ALA A 106 -33.49 8.97 -58.52
C ALA A 106 -33.75 7.66 -57.74
N GLN A 107 -34.10 7.70 -56.45
CA GLN A 107 -35.36 8.19 -55.85
C GLN A 107 -36.63 7.42 -56.27
N ASN A 108 -37.26 6.73 -55.30
CA ASN A 108 -38.65 7.01 -54.94
C ASN A 108 -39.05 6.42 -53.57
N ASP A 109 -39.96 7.11 -52.88
CA ASP A 109 -40.70 6.57 -51.74
C ASP A 109 -41.77 5.55 -52.16
N SER A 110 -42.13 4.64 -51.27
CA SER A 110 -43.56 4.33 -51.02
C SER A 110 -43.72 3.63 -49.67
N ALA A 111 -44.83 3.90 -48.98
CA ALA A 111 -45.02 3.51 -47.59
C ALA A 111 -46.14 2.47 -47.39
N ARG A 112 -45.99 1.68 -46.32
CA ARG A 112 -47.04 0.98 -45.53
C ARG A 112 -48.04 0.09 -46.28
N TYR A 113 -48.08 -1.18 -45.86
CA TYR A 113 -49.35 -1.88 -45.66
C TYR A 113 -49.39 -2.50 -44.26
N ASP A 114 -50.61 -2.76 -43.77
CA ASP A 114 -50.94 -3.13 -42.40
C ASP A 114 -51.55 -4.53 -42.34
N SER A 115 -51.14 -5.34 -41.35
CA SER A 115 -51.94 -6.40 -40.71
C SER A 115 -51.17 -6.98 -39.50
N GLY A 116 -51.87 -7.59 -38.54
CA GLY A 116 -51.28 -8.12 -37.31
C GLY A 116 -52.09 -9.24 -36.66
N GLN A 117 -51.74 -9.60 -35.41
CA GLN A 117 -52.20 -10.79 -34.63
C GLN A 117 -51.59 -12.10 -35.19
N TYR A 118 -51.08 -13.08 -34.42
CA TYR A 118 -51.31 -13.50 -33.02
C TYR A 118 -50.02 -14.00 -32.31
N SER A 119 -50.11 -14.22 -30.99
CA SER A 119 -49.08 -14.87 -30.15
C SER A 119 -48.99 -16.39 -30.34
N ALA A 120 -47.85 -16.98 -29.94
CA ALA A 120 -47.73 -18.40 -29.60
C ALA A 120 -46.63 -18.59 -28.53
N ASP A 121 -46.95 -19.35 -27.48
CA ASP A 121 -46.04 -19.75 -26.40
C ASP A 121 -45.56 -21.21 -26.61
N GLU A 122 -44.63 -21.64 -25.74
CA GLU A 122 -44.17 -23.02 -25.50
C GLU A 122 -43.47 -23.79 -26.64
N TYR A 123 -42.29 -24.37 -26.33
CA TYR A 123 -42.16 -25.80 -26.03
C TYR A 123 -40.86 -26.08 -25.26
N SER A 124 -40.83 -27.13 -24.42
CA SER A 124 -39.66 -27.58 -23.66
C SER A 124 -39.63 -29.11 -23.56
N ALA A 125 -38.43 -29.72 -23.64
CA ALA A 125 -38.08 -31.13 -23.37
C ALA A 125 -36.58 -31.33 -23.72
N ASP A 126 -35.76 -32.20 -23.12
CA ASP A 126 -35.72 -32.95 -21.85
C ASP A 126 -34.20 -33.18 -21.54
N GLN A 127 -33.66 -33.02 -20.33
CA GLN A 127 -33.63 -33.93 -19.16
C GLN A 127 -32.84 -35.27 -19.31
N TYR A 128 -32.42 -35.79 -18.14
CA TYR A 128 -31.54 -36.97 -17.87
C TYR A 128 -30.02 -36.79 -18.13
N GLY A 129 -29.09 -37.18 -17.23
CA GLY A 129 -29.27 -37.54 -15.81
C GLY A 129 -28.07 -38.25 -15.13
N ASP A 130 -27.74 -37.81 -13.92
CA ASP A 130 -27.43 -38.65 -12.73
C ASP A 130 -26.25 -39.67 -12.73
N ARG A 131 -25.06 -39.30 -12.20
CA ARG A 131 -24.40 -39.93 -10.99
C ARG A 131 -22.93 -39.55 -10.70
N ARG A 132 -22.55 -39.76 -9.42
CA ARG A 132 -21.17 -39.80 -8.88
C ARG A 132 -20.62 -41.23 -8.86
N TYR A 133 -19.29 -41.40 -8.80
CA TYR A 133 -18.60 -42.32 -7.86
C TYR A 133 -17.08 -42.06 -7.84
N ASP A 134 -16.41 -42.54 -6.79
CA ASP A 134 -15.04 -42.21 -6.36
C ASP A 134 -13.95 -43.20 -6.85
N ALA A 135 -12.67 -42.82 -6.63
CA ALA A 135 -11.43 -43.61 -6.42
C ALA A 135 -11.15 -44.90 -7.27
N ASP A 136 -9.93 -45.17 -7.77
CA ASP A 136 -8.75 -45.51 -6.96
C ASP A 136 -7.44 -45.69 -7.80
N HIS A 137 -6.28 -45.49 -7.13
CA HIS A 137 -4.93 -46.08 -7.32
C HIS A 137 -4.28 -46.30 -8.72
N HIS A 138 -3.09 -45.72 -8.94
CA HIS A 138 -1.79 -46.43 -8.83
C HIS A 138 -0.51 -45.55 -9.01
N ASP A 139 0.63 -46.11 -8.64
CA ASP A 139 1.98 -45.54 -8.41
C ASP A 139 2.77 -45.22 -9.73
N ASP A 140 3.92 -44.50 -9.76
CA ASP A 140 5.23 -44.97 -9.23
C ASP A 140 6.38 -43.90 -9.29
N ARG A 141 7.31 -43.95 -8.31
CA ARG A 141 8.76 -43.54 -8.29
C ARG A 141 9.30 -42.09 -8.04
N GLN A 142 9.98 -41.98 -6.89
CA GLN A 142 11.38 -41.53 -6.64
C GLN A 142 11.76 -40.02 -6.69
N GLY A 143 12.48 -39.44 -5.71
CA GLY A 143 12.83 -39.91 -4.35
C GLY A 143 14.08 -39.28 -3.70
N VAL A 144 14.33 -39.61 -2.40
CA VAL A 144 15.53 -39.36 -1.54
C VAL A 144 15.80 -37.86 -1.19
N TYR A 145 16.17 -37.40 0.02
CA TYR A 145 16.80 -37.91 1.27
C TYR A 145 16.13 -37.25 2.51
N SER A 146 16.32 -37.62 3.79
CA SER A 146 16.78 -38.86 4.48
C SER A 146 16.67 -38.64 6.00
N ASP A 147 16.15 -39.61 6.75
CA ASP A 147 15.94 -39.51 8.21
C ASP A 147 17.20 -39.72 9.07
N TYR A 148 17.08 -39.38 10.35
CA TYR A 148 17.89 -39.90 11.46
C TYR A 148 16.97 -40.23 12.66
N ASP A 149 16.50 -41.47 12.74
CA ASP A 149 15.79 -41.99 13.91
C ASP A 149 16.73 -42.21 15.10
N THR A 150 16.19 -42.05 16.32
CA THR A 150 16.62 -42.80 17.52
C THR A 150 15.45 -42.82 18.52
N ASP A 151 14.77 -43.96 18.62
CA ASP A 151 13.64 -44.15 19.54
C ASP A 151 14.02 -43.99 21.02
N TYR A 152 13.08 -43.49 21.82
CA TYR A 152 12.85 -43.99 23.18
C TYR A 152 11.39 -43.73 23.61
N ASP A 153 10.61 -44.80 23.76
CA ASP A 153 9.26 -44.76 24.34
C ASP A 153 9.26 -44.22 25.77
N THR A 154 8.25 -43.42 26.14
CA THR A 154 7.48 -43.69 27.37
C THR A 154 6.10 -43.02 27.33
N GLU A 155 5.05 -43.79 27.62
CA GLU A 155 3.70 -43.28 27.90
C GLU A 155 3.66 -42.48 29.22
N TYR A 156 2.78 -41.49 29.32
CA TYR A 156 1.85 -41.38 30.45
C TYR A 156 0.63 -40.51 30.11
N ASP A 157 -0.54 -40.87 30.65
CA ASP A 157 -1.83 -40.20 30.44
C ASP A 157 -1.91 -38.80 31.07
N GLU A 158 -2.81 -37.96 30.53
CA GLU A 158 -3.21 -36.69 31.14
C GLU A 158 -4.75 -36.64 31.31
N ASP A 159 -5.22 -36.61 32.56
CA ASP A 159 -6.65 -36.54 32.92
C ASP A 159 -7.18 -35.10 32.76
N VAL A 160 -8.18 -34.90 31.89
CA VAL A 160 -8.91 -33.62 31.77
C VAL A 160 -10.31 -33.73 32.37
N TYR A 161 -10.59 -32.88 33.37
CA TYR A 161 -11.94 -32.61 33.86
C TYR A 161 -12.57 -31.47 33.05
N ASP A 162 -13.85 -31.60 32.72
CA ASP A 162 -14.71 -30.52 32.22
C ASP A 162 -16.12 -30.66 32.83
N GLU A 163 -16.83 -29.56 33.09
CA GLU A 163 -18.08 -29.55 33.87
C GLU A 163 -19.09 -28.47 33.45
N SER A 164 -20.36 -28.89 33.27
CA SER A 164 -21.61 -28.09 33.11
C SER A 164 -21.89 -27.46 31.73
N ASP A 165 -23.13 -27.37 31.20
CA ASP A 165 -24.46 -27.94 31.58
C ASP A 165 -25.18 -28.38 30.24
N THR A 166 -26.40 -28.05 29.76
CA THR A 166 -27.62 -27.35 30.25
C THR A 166 -28.90 -27.96 29.64
N ARG A 167 -29.88 -28.32 30.50
CA ARG A 167 -31.34 -28.50 30.21
C ARG A 167 -31.71 -29.70 29.31
N ALA A 168 -32.81 -30.45 29.48
CA ALA A 168 -34.17 -30.09 29.91
C ALA A 168 -34.99 -31.35 30.28
N LEU A 169 -36.08 -31.21 31.06
CA LEU A 169 -37.00 -32.31 31.40
C LEU A 169 -38.47 -31.88 31.42
N VAL A 170 -39.33 -32.54 30.63
CA VAL A 170 -40.80 -32.41 30.71
C VAL A 170 -41.51 -33.76 30.42
N ALA A 171 -42.38 -34.16 31.35
CA ALA A 171 -43.54 -35.06 31.23
C ALA A 171 -43.40 -36.58 30.90
N ALA A 172 -43.82 -37.37 31.91
CA ALA A 172 -44.84 -38.43 31.84
C ALA A 172 -44.54 -39.83 31.27
N GLY A 173 -45.22 -40.84 31.85
CA GLY A 173 -45.56 -42.10 31.17
C GLY A 173 -44.96 -43.39 31.74
N ALA A 174 -45.73 -44.10 32.55
CA ALA A 174 -45.60 -45.55 32.81
C ALA A 174 -46.96 -46.20 32.49
N PRO A 175 -47.12 -47.55 32.44
CA PRO A 175 -46.14 -48.62 32.69
C PRO A 175 -46.11 -49.72 31.59
N ASP A 176 -45.39 -50.83 31.81
CA ASP A 176 -46.04 -52.15 31.85
C ASP A 176 -45.16 -53.26 32.51
N SER A 177 -45.72 -54.46 32.75
CA SER A 177 -45.04 -55.63 33.34
C SER A 177 -45.75 -56.94 32.93
N PRO A 178 -45.14 -58.15 32.98
CA PRO A 178 -45.29 -58.98 34.21
C PRO A 178 -44.22 -60.09 34.53
N GLN A 179 -44.05 -60.32 35.85
CA GLN A 179 -43.87 -61.62 36.57
C GLN A 179 -42.69 -62.59 36.32
N THR A 180 -41.87 -62.82 37.38
CA THR A 180 -41.41 -64.13 37.96
C THR A 180 -40.45 -63.90 39.16
N SER A 181 -39.88 -64.91 39.85
CA SER A 181 -40.54 -65.80 40.85
C SER A 181 -39.54 -66.51 41.81
N GLY A 182 -39.73 -66.44 43.14
CA GLY A 182 -38.91 -67.12 44.19
C GLY A 182 -37.52 -66.50 44.46
N GLY A 183 -36.77 -66.75 45.54
CA GLY A 183 -36.95 -67.54 46.79
C GLY A 183 -35.62 -68.19 47.26
N HIS A 184 -35.29 -68.44 48.54
CA HIS A 184 -35.91 -68.14 49.84
C HIS A 184 -35.01 -68.59 51.04
N ARG A 185 -35.00 -67.84 52.18
CA ARG A 185 -34.62 -68.27 53.58
C ARG A 185 -33.12 -68.55 53.90
N ASN A 186 -32.58 -68.45 55.14
CA ASN A 186 -33.01 -67.90 56.47
C ASN A 186 -31.80 -67.78 57.46
N GLU A 187 -31.98 -67.02 58.58
CA GLU A 187 -31.49 -67.19 60.01
C GLU A 187 -30.05 -67.72 60.32
N GLY A 188 -29.30 -67.40 61.40
CA GLY A 188 -29.44 -66.67 62.70
C GLY A 188 -28.42 -67.27 63.72
N ASP A 189 -28.12 -66.80 64.95
CA ASP A 189 -28.31 -65.57 65.76
C ASP A 189 -27.56 -65.74 67.14
N TRP A 190 -27.48 -64.73 68.03
CA TRP A 190 -26.95 -64.71 69.45
C TRP A 190 -25.42 -64.85 69.71
N THR A 191 -24.77 -64.38 70.82
CA THR A 191 -24.87 -63.20 71.74
C THR A 191 -23.64 -63.10 72.69
N GLY A 192 -23.23 -61.87 73.10
CA GLY A 192 -23.19 -61.50 74.53
C GLY A 192 -21.86 -61.43 75.36
N SER A 193 -21.88 -60.49 76.33
CA SER A 193 -21.12 -60.41 77.61
C SER A 193 -19.88 -59.49 77.75
N HIS A 194 -19.71 -58.92 78.95
CA HIS A 194 -18.65 -57.97 79.34
C HIS A 194 -17.71 -58.53 80.43
N ARG A 195 -16.46 -58.04 80.51
CA ARG A 195 -15.90 -57.33 81.69
C ARG A 195 -14.47 -56.80 81.45
N ILE A 196 -14.05 -55.85 82.31
CA ILE A 196 -12.78 -55.12 82.25
C ILE A 196 -11.75 -55.75 83.20
N VAL A 197 -10.49 -55.85 82.77
CA VAL A 197 -9.30 -56.02 83.64
C VAL A 197 -8.18 -55.08 83.15
N THR A 198 -7.27 -54.72 84.06
CA THR A 198 -6.31 -53.60 84.03
C THR A 198 -5.00 -53.88 83.22
N PRO A 199 -4.05 -52.93 83.06
CA PRO A 199 -3.33 -52.75 81.79
C PRO A 199 -2.04 -53.57 81.62
N GLY A 200 -1.70 -53.82 80.36
CA GLY A 200 -0.38 -54.25 79.90
C GLY A 200 0.25 -53.22 78.95
N ARG A 201 1.58 -53.04 79.00
CA ARG A 201 2.33 -52.20 78.05
C ARG A 201 2.17 -52.75 76.64
N ARG A 202 1.44 -52.04 75.76
CA ARG A 202 1.50 -52.28 74.31
C ARG A 202 2.84 -51.75 73.81
N GLY A 203 3.70 -52.65 73.33
CA GLY A 203 4.82 -52.25 72.48
C GLY A 203 4.27 -51.69 71.16
N VAL A 204 4.93 -50.66 70.61
CA VAL A 204 4.62 -50.17 69.26
C VAL A 204 4.89 -51.33 68.29
N SER A 205 3.95 -51.62 67.39
CA SER A 205 4.14 -52.73 66.45
C SER A 205 5.26 -52.39 65.45
N PHE A 206 6.06 -53.39 65.09
CA PHE A 206 7.17 -53.21 64.16
C PHE A 206 6.69 -52.69 62.79
N GLY A 207 5.47 -53.04 62.37
CA GLY A 207 4.82 -52.52 61.17
C GLY A 207 4.48 -51.02 61.22
N VAL A 208 4.11 -50.47 62.39
CA VAL A 208 3.90 -49.01 62.54
C VAL A 208 5.22 -48.25 62.44
N ILE A 209 6.30 -48.81 63.00
CA ILE A 209 7.65 -48.23 62.88
C ILE A 209 8.12 -48.29 61.41
N ALA A 210 7.95 -49.44 60.74
CA ALA A 210 8.29 -49.58 59.33
C ALA A 210 7.51 -48.60 58.44
N ALA A 211 6.19 -48.48 58.62
CA ALA A 211 5.37 -47.53 57.87
C ALA A 211 5.80 -46.07 58.09
N LEU A 212 6.10 -45.67 59.34
CA LEU A 212 6.64 -44.34 59.63
C LEU A 212 7.99 -44.09 58.98
N VAL A 213 8.90 -45.08 58.99
CA VAL A 213 10.20 -44.97 58.31
C VAL A 213 10.01 -44.84 56.80
N THR A 214 9.12 -45.61 56.17
CA THR A 214 8.81 -45.47 54.74
C THR A 214 8.26 -44.08 54.41
N VAL A 215 7.31 -43.56 55.20
CA VAL A 215 6.78 -42.19 55.02
C VAL A 215 7.88 -41.15 55.18
N VAL A 216 8.75 -41.26 56.18
CA VAL A 216 9.88 -40.34 56.38
C VAL A 216 10.88 -40.43 55.22
N VAL A 217 11.15 -41.61 54.67
CA VAL A 217 12.03 -41.79 53.49
C VAL A 217 11.39 -41.21 52.22
N VAL A 218 10.09 -41.39 52.00
CA VAL A 218 9.38 -40.78 50.87
C VAL A 218 9.33 -39.26 50.99
N VAL A 219 9.02 -38.72 52.17
CA VAL A 219 9.01 -37.26 52.40
C VAL A 219 10.42 -36.67 52.31
N ALA A 220 11.44 -37.34 52.83
CA ALA A 220 12.83 -36.91 52.65
C ALA A 220 13.26 -36.98 51.18
N GLY A 221 12.86 -38.03 50.46
CA GLY A 221 13.10 -38.17 49.01
C GLY A 221 12.42 -37.07 48.21
N PHE A 222 11.16 -36.74 48.52
CA PHE A 222 10.43 -35.65 47.88
C PHE A 222 11.02 -34.26 48.21
N ILE A 223 11.44 -34.02 49.45
CA ILE A 223 12.12 -32.78 49.84
C ILE A 223 13.47 -32.66 49.13
N ILE A 224 14.26 -33.75 49.05
CA ILE A 224 15.55 -33.77 48.34
C ILE A 224 15.33 -33.58 46.83
N TRP A 225 14.33 -34.25 46.25
CA TRP A 225 13.97 -34.10 44.83
C TRP A 225 13.55 -32.66 44.52
N LYS A 226 12.68 -32.04 45.33
CA LYS A 226 12.35 -30.62 45.18
C LYS A 226 13.57 -29.72 45.39
N PHE A 227 14.41 -29.96 46.39
CA PHE A 227 15.63 -29.15 46.58
C PHE A 227 16.64 -29.28 45.44
N PHE A 228 16.75 -30.45 44.80
CA PHE A 228 17.59 -30.64 43.62
C PHE A 228 16.93 -30.08 42.35
N GLY A 229 15.60 -30.09 42.24
CA GLY A 229 14.85 -29.38 41.21
C GLY A 229 15.09 -27.86 41.31
N ASP A 230 14.75 -27.26 42.46
CA ASP A 230 14.95 -25.84 42.74
C ASP A 230 16.43 -25.43 42.54
N ALA A 231 17.39 -26.23 43.02
CA ALA A 231 18.83 -25.95 42.85
C ALA A 231 19.42 -26.30 41.47
N LEU A 232 18.65 -26.95 40.58
CA LEU A 232 18.97 -27.05 39.15
C LEU A 232 18.35 -25.87 38.38
N SER A 233 17.12 -25.48 38.71
CA SER A 233 16.46 -24.27 38.17
C SER A 233 17.28 -23.00 38.45
N ASP A 234 17.76 -22.81 39.68
CA ASP A 234 18.69 -21.72 40.05
C ASP A 234 19.99 -21.74 39.22
N ARG A 235 20.42 -22.93 38.75
CA ARG A 235 21.67 -23.09 37.98
C ARG A 235 21.49 -22.97 36.48
N SER A 236 20.30 -23.24 35.94
CA SER A 236 19.92 -22.79 34.60
C SER A 236 19.77 -21.27 34.55
N GLY A 237 19.23 -20.64 35.60
CA GLY A 237 19.19 -19.17 35.74
C GLY A 237 20.58 -18.54 35.70
N VAL A 238 21.47 -18.93 36.62
CA VAL A 238 22.84 -18.37 36.73
C VAL A 238 23.74 -18.69 35.51
N ALA A 239 23.31 -19.58 34.62
CA ALA A 239 23.93 -19.80 33.30
C ALA A 239 23.32 -18.93 32.19
N ALA A 240 22.03 -18.62 32.28
CA ALA A 240 21.32 -17.70 31.39
C ALA A 240 21.56 -16.21 31.72
N ASP A 241 21.94 -15.85 32.95
CA ASP A 241 22.26 -14.47 33.38
C ASP A 241 23.53 -13.87 32.70
N ARG A 242 23.90 -14.34 31.50
CA ARG A 242 25.08 -13.92 30.74
C ARG A 242 24.74 -13.88 29.26
N CYS A 243 24.48 -12.67 28.78
CA CYS A 243 24.53 -12.31 27.38
C CYS A 243 25.95 -12.62 26.86
N LEU A 244 26.17 -13.82 26.31
CA LEU A 244 27.51 -14.31 25.95
C LEU A 244 28.14 -13.51 24.80
N GLN A 245 27.30 -12.92 23.95
CA GLN A 245 27.72 -12.08 22.82
C GLN A 245 27.39 -10.59 23.03
N GLY A 246 26.59 -10.23 24.05
CA GLY A 246 26.27 -8.85 24.43
C GLY A 246 24.79 -8.51 24.30
N ASP A 247 24.50 -7.22 24.13
CA ASP A 247 23.12 -6.71 24.03
C ASP A 247 22.68 -6.65 22.56
N ALA A 248 21.49 -7.17 22.25
CA ALA A 248 20.84 -7.01 20.95
C ALA A 248 19.90 -5.81 21.02
N THR A 249 20.38 -4.63 20.63
CA THR A 249 19.56 -3.41 20.59
C THR A 249 18.51 -3.52 19.49
N VAL A 250 17.24 -3.31 19.88
CA VAL A 250 16.08 -3.29 19.00
C VAL A 250 15.54 -1.86 18.95
N ALA A 251 15.76 -1.20 17.81
CA ALA A 251 15.08 0.04 17.49
C ALA A 251 13.61 -0.25 17.14
N VAL A 252 12.71 0.38 17.87
CA VAL A 252 11.26 0.39 17.60
C VAL A 252 10.85 1.81 17.31
N VAL A 253 10.15 2.04 16.21
CA VAL A 253 9.53 3.33 15.91
C VAL A 253 8.01 3.18 15.95
N ALA A 254 7.33 4.09 16.64
CA ALA A 254 5.90 3.99 16.89
C ALA A 254 5.17 5.33 16.72
N ASP A 255 3.91 5.23 16.31
CA ASP A 255 2.97 6.34 16.18
C ASP A 255 2.77 7.11 17.50
N PRO A 256 2.59 8.45 17.47
CA PRO A 256 2.44 9.27 18.68
C PRO A 256 1.39 8.79 19.68
N ALA A 257 0.26 8.22 19.22
CA ALA A 257 -0.81 7.77 20.11
C ALA A 257 -0.41 6.59 21.01
N ILE A 258 0.45 5.70 20.51
CA ILE A 258 0.79 4.41 21.14
C ILE A 258 2.22 4.35 21.68
N ALA A 259 3.14 5.17 21.17
CA ALA A 259 4.56 5.17 21.51
C ALA A 259 4.83 5.35 23.03
N GLY A 260 4.06 6.19 23.72
CA GLY A 260 4.20 6.39 25.17
C GLY A 260 3.95 5.11 25.97
N THR A 261 2.83 4.45 25.70
CA THR A 261 2.46 3.16 26.32
C THR A 261 3.48 2.07 26.00
N LEU A 262 3.93 2.01 24.75
CA LEU A 262 4.97 1.07 24.33
C LEU A 262 6.31 1.32 25.03
N GLY A 263 6.65 2.56 25.40
CA GLY A 263 7.84 2.88 26.19
C GLY A 263 7.80 2.29 27.60
N GLU A 264 6.64 2.29 28.26
CA GLU A 264 6.46 1.66 29.58
C GLU A 264 6.50 0.12 29.49
N ILE A 265 5.91 -0.44 28.44
CA ILE A 265 5.95 -1.88 28.15
C ILE A 265 7.37 -2.33 27.79
N ALA A 266 8.09 -1.57 26.96
CA ALA A 266 9.49 -1.82 26.58
C ALA A 266 10.44 -1.75 27.78
N LYS A 267 10.24 -0.80 28.69
CA LYS A 267 10.98 -0.77 29.97
C LYS A 267 10.72 -2.05 30.76
N THR A 268 9.47 -2.49 30.86
CA THR A 268 9.10 -3.72 31.57
C THR A 268 9.72 -4.96 30.91
N PHE A 269 9.75 -5.02 29.58
CA PHE A 269 10.46 -6.05 28.82
C PHE A 269 11.96 -6.06 29.13
N ASN A 270 12.64 -4.91 29.04
CA ASN A 270 14.08 -4.77 29.33
C ASN A 270 14.44 -5.12 30.79
N GLU A 271 13.51 -4.99 31.74
CA GLU A 271 13.70 -5.38 33.15
C GLU A 271 13.34 -6.86 33.45
N THR A 272 12.65 -7.59 32.56
CA THR A 272 12.09 -8.92 32.86
C THR A 272 12.40 -10.03 31.84
N THR A 273 12.89 -9.70 30.65
CA THR A 273 13.18 -10.67 29.58
C THR A 273 14.56 -11.31 29.76
N GLY A 274 14.62 -12.64 29.67
CA GLY A 274 15.88 -13.40 29.59
C GLY A 274 16.49 -13.38 28.17
N PRO A 275 17.70 -13.94 27.96
CA PRO A 275 18.38 -13.87 26.67
C PRO A 275 17.58 -14.46 25.51
N VAL A 276 17.72 -13.83 24.34
CA VAL A 276 17.27 -14.33 23.05
C VAL A 276 18.50 -14.91 22.34
N GLY A 277 18.66 -16.23 22.44
CA GLY A 277 19.91 -16.89 22.08
C GLY A 277 21.04 -16.48 23.02
N ASP A 278 22.18 -16.05 22.47
CA ASP A 278 23.35 -15.59 23.23
C ASP A 278 23.31 -14.09 23.60
N HIS A 279 22.26 -13.36 23.23
CA HIS A 279 22.15 -11.90 23.41
C HIS A 279 21.03 -11.51 24.39
N CYS A 280 21.21 -10.41 25.11
CA CYS A 280 20.15 -9.81 25.91
C CYS A 280 19.42 -8.75 25.08
N PRO A 281 18.10 -8.84 24.84
CA PRO A 281 17.41 -7.89 23.99
C PRO A 281 17.18 -6.56 24.72
N VAL A 282 17.49 -5.44 24.07
CA VAL A 282 17.30 -4.08 24.62
C VAL A 282 16.44 -3.26 23.68
N VAL A 283 15.18 -3.08 24.02
CA VAL A 283 14.19 -2.36 23.21
C VAL A 283 14.24 -0.86 23.51
N ASN A 284 14.42 -0.05 22.47
CA ASN A 284 14.32 1.40 22.52
C ASN A 284 13.15 1.86 21.62
N VAL A 285 12.17 2.57 22.20
CA VAL A 285 11.01 3.09 21.47
C VAL A 285 11.20 4.57 21.15
N THR A 286 11.07 4.93 19.87
CA THR A 286 11.10 6.31 19.36
C THR A 286 9.73 6.68 18.78
N THR A 287 9.24 7.87 19.10
CA THR A 287 7.98 8.40 18.54
C THR A 287 8.22 9.04 17.18
N ALA A 288 7.38 8.73 16.18
CA ALA A 288 7.31 9.45 14.91
C ALA A 288 5.96 9.23 14.19
N ASP A 289 5.42 10.27 13.57
CA ASP A 289 4.29 10.17 12.63
C ASP A 289 4.66 9.27 11.43
N SER A 290 3.68 8.51 10.94
CA SER A 290 3.83 7.55 9.84
C SER A 290 4.59 8.11 8.63
N ASP A 291 4.26 9.33 8.19
CA ASP A 291 4.87 9.98 7.01
C ASP A 291 6.39 10.15 7.14
N ALA A 292 6.88 10.52 8.33
CA ALA A 292 8.31 10.69 8.57
C ALA A 292 9.06 9.35 8.54
N VAL A 293 8.43 8.28 9.02
CA VAL A 293 9.00 6.92 8.98
C VAL A 293 9.00 6.36 7.56
N VAL A 294 7.91 6.52 6.82
CA VAL A 294 7.82 6.08 5.42
C VAL A 294 8.88 6.79 4.57
N ALA A 295 8.93 8.13 4.62
CA ALA A 295 9.94 8.91 3.90
C ALA A 295 11.38 8.54 4.31
N GLY A 296 11.63 8.28 5.60
CA GLY A 296 12.95 7.87 6.10
C GLY A 296 13.36 6.46 5.71
N LEU A 297 12.42 5.51 5.61
CA LEU A 297 12.69 4.12 5.24
C LEU A 297 12.97 3.96 3.74
N VAL A 298 12.29 4.72 2.88
CA VAL A 298 12.49 4.68 1.41
C VAL A 298 13.57 5.65 0.93
N GLY A 299 13.84 6.71 1.70
CA GLY A 299 14.86 7.72 1.42
C GLY A 299 16.09 7.66 2.34
N GLN A 300 16.61 8.83 2.72
CA GLN A 300 17.65 8.93 3.74
C GLN A 300 17.01 8.89 5.13
N TRP A 301 17.46 7.95 5.97
CA TRP A 301 16.99 7.84 7.35
C TRP A 301 17.39 9.08 8.18
N PRO A 302 16.45 9.77 8.86
CA PRO A 302 16.76 10.97 9.64
C PRO A 302 17.47 10.63 10.96
N GLU A 303 18.60 11.29 11.25
CA GLU A 303 19.38 11.08 12.49
C GLU A 303 18.54 11.34 13.76
N ASN A 304 17.53 12.21 13.69
CA ASN A 304 16.63 12.51 14.81
C ASN A 304 15.60 11.41 15.11
N LEU A 305 15.50 10.36 14.27
CA LEU A 305 14.71 9.16 14.56
C LEU A 305 15.54 8.03 15.18
N GLY A 306 16.84 8.24 15.40
CA GLY A 306 17.75 7.26 15.99
C GLY A 306 18.19 6.18 14.99
N GLU A 307 18.29 4.93 15.45
CA GLU A 307 18.63 3.78 14.62
C GLU A 307 17.45 3.38 13.71
N LYS A 308 17.72 2.78 12.53
CA LYS A 308 16.65 2.27 11.66
C LYS A 308 15.88 1.14 12.39
N PRO A 309 14.54 1.15 12.38
CA PRO A 309 13.74 0.17 13.12
C PRO A 309 13.95 -1.28 12.65
N ALA A 310 13.83 -2.20 13.60
CA ALA A 310 13.54 -3.62 13.35
C ALA A 310 12.03 -3.90 13.40
N LEU A 311 11.30 -3.10 14.19
CA LEU A 311 9.85 -3.11 14.35
C LEU A 311 9.32 -1.68 14.16
N TRP A 312 8.29 -1.52 13.35
CA TRP A 312 7.54 -0.27 13.19
C TRP A 312 6.08 -0.50 13.54
N ILE A 313 5.47 0.46 14.25
CA ILE A 313 4.05 0.45 14.63
C ILE A 313 3.43 1.78 14.16
N PRO A 314 3.00 1.88 12.89
CA PRO A 314 2.29 3.06 12.38
C PRO A 314 0.90 3.18 13.02
N GLY A 315 0.24 4.31 12.79
CA GLY A 315 -1.18 4.47 13.12
C GLY A 315 -2.05 3.43 12.41
N SER A 316 -1.79 3.18 11.12
CA SER A 316 -2.58 2.23 10.34
C SER A 316 -1.84 1.44 9.26
N SER A 317 -2.49 0.37 8.80
CA SER A 317 -2.16 -0.38 7.60
C SER A 317 -2.17 0.46 6.30
N VAL A 318 -2.76 1.67 6.28
CA VAL A 318 -2.67 2.58 5.11
C VAL A 318 -1.22 3.05 4.93
N SER A 319 -0.52 3.35 6.02
CA SER A 319 0.89 3.74 5.97
C SER A 319 1.82 2.56 5.65
N GLN A 320 1.46 1.34 6.04
CA GLN A 320 2.12 0.12 5.57
C GLN A 320 1.96 -0.06 4.05
N ALA A 321 0.74 0.11 3.51
CA ALA A 321 0.47 0.03 2.08
C ALA A 321 1.30 1.07 1.29
N ARG A 322 1.37 2.31 1.79
CA ARG A 322 2.21 3.38 1.22
C ARG A 322 3.70 3.03 1.26
N LEU A 323 4.20 2.44 2.35
CA LEU A 323 5.59 2.00 2.45
C LEU A 323 5.94 0.93 1.39
N GLN A 324 5.08 -0.08 1.22
CA GLN A 324 5.32 -1.14 0.23
C GLN A 324 5.22 -0.62 -1.21
N ALA A 325 4.23 0.25 -1.51
CA ALA A 325 4.09 0.86 -2.83
C ALA A 325 5.25 1.80 -3.20
N ALA A 326 5.88 2.45 -2.21
CA ALA A 326 7.06 3.29 -2.40
C ALA A 326 8.39 2.50 -2.44
N GLY A 327 8.36 1.16 -2.52
CA GLY A 327 9.56 0.31 -2.63
C GLY A 327 10.31 0.11 -1.30
N GLY A 328 9.62 0.21 -0.16
CA GLY A 328 10.19 0.03 1.17
C GLY A 328 10.68 -1.40 1.49
N PRO A 329 11.24 -1.61 2.70
CA PRO A 329 11.80 -2.89 3.13
C PRO A 329 10.76 -4.01 3.14
N LYS A 330 11.23 -5.26 3.00
CA LYS A 330 10.37 -6.45 3.10
C LYS A 330 9.81 -6.58 4.52
N ILE A 331 8.53 -6.92 4.61
CA ILE A 331 7.82 -7.20 5.86
C ILE A 331 7.81 -8.71 6.15
N ALA A 332 8.00 -9.09 7.41
CA ALA A 332 7.87 -10.48 7.91
C ALA A 332 6.49 -10.75 8.51
N SER A 333 6.01 -9.86 9.37
CA SER A 333 4.68 -9.86 9.99
C SER A 333 4.18 -8.41 10.10
N SER A 334 2.86 -8.24 10.20
CA SER A 334 2.22 -6.93 10.39
C SER A 334 0.91 -7.09 11.17
N ASN A 335 0.97 -7.84 12.26
CA ASN A 335 -0.22 -8.19 13.03
C ASN A 335 -0.65 -7.02 13.93
N SER A 336 -1.89 -6.54 13.82
CA SER A 336 -2.48 -5.50 14.69
C SER A 336 -2.25 -5.77 16.17
N LEU A 337 -1.87 -4.74 16.93
CA LEU A 337 -1.71 -4.82 18.39
C LEU A 337 -2.98 -4.41 19.14
N ALA A 338 -3.61 -3.34 18.65
CA ALA A 338 -4.85 -2.79 19.16
C ALA A 338 -5.54 -1.98 18.04
N THR A 339 -6.76 -1.51 18.28
CA THR A 339 -7.53 -0.72 17.32
C THR A 339 -8.11 0.55 17.95
N SER A 340 -8.35 1.57 17.13
CA SER A 340 -8.99 2.83 17.50
C SER A 340 -9.94 3.27 16.37
N PRO A 341 -11.27 3.24 16.58
CA PRO A 341 -12.24 3.66 15.56
C PRO A 341 -12.08 5.11 15.15
N VAL A 342 -12.17 5.38 13.84
CA VAL A 342 -12.18 6.74 13.30
C VAL A 342 -13.60 7.30 13.39
N LEU A 343 -13.69 8.49 13.96
CA LEU A 343 -14.94 9.17 14.27
C LEU A 343 -14.82 10.68 14.01
N VAL A 344 -15.91 11.38 14.29
CA VAL A 344 -15.98 12.84 14.22
C VAL A 344 -16.15 13.39 15.63
N ALA A 345 -15.14 14.12 16.12
CA ALA A 345 -15.27 15.00 17.26
C ALA A 345 -16.01 16.28 16.83
N LEU A 346 -16.96 16.76 17.62
CA LEU A 346 -17.84 17.86 17.21
C LEU A 346 -18.32 18.70 18.40
N ALA A 347 -18.76 19.92 18.09
CA ALA A 347 -19.52 20.74 19.04
C ALA A 347 -20.86 20.05 19.37
N PRO A 348 -21.21 19.81 20.65
CA PRO A 348 -22.37 18.98 21.04
C PRO A 348 -23.72 19.37 20.42
N GLN A 349 -23.88 20.63 20.01
CA GLN A 349 -25.08 21.14 19.35
C GLN A 349 -25.30 20.53 17.95
N LEU A 350 -24.25 20.05 17.28
CA LEU A 350 -24.34 19.37 15.99
C LEU A 350 -24.81 17.91 16.11
N LYS A 351 -24.56 17.24 17.25
CA LYS A 351 -24.75 15.78 17.39
C LYS A 351 -26.15 15.29 16.96
N PRO A 352 -27.28 15.87 17.41
CA PRO A 352 -28.61 15.38 17.05
C PRO A 352 -28.98 15.51 15.57
N VAL A 353 -28.21 16.30 14.81
CA VAL A 353 -28.37 16.51 13.37
C VAL A 353 -27.42 15.61 12.59
N LEU A 354 -26.16 15.50 13.02
CA LEU A 354 -25.15 14.66 12.37
C LEU A 354 -25.38 13.16 12.59
N GLU A 355 -26.01 12.75 13.70
CA GLU A 355 -26.50 11.36 13.92
C GLU A 355 -27.46 10.86 12.83
N GLN A 356 -28.01 11.74 11.99
CA GLN A 356 -28.89 11.40 10.86
C GLN A 356 -28.17 11.41 9.49
N GLN A 357 -26.86 11.62 9.48
CA GLN A 357 -26.01 11.76 8.28
C GLN A 357 -25.09 10.54 8.11
N THR A 358 -24.29 10.50 7.04
CA THR A 358 -23.32 9.41 6.76
C THR A 358 -22.00 9.97 6.21
N TRP A 359 -20.95 9.14 6.14
CA TRP A 359 -19.68 9.49 5.49
C TRP A 359 -19.87 10.07 4.07
N ALA A 360 -20.81 9.53 3.28
CA ALA A 360 -21.10 10.00 1.92
C ALA A 360 -21.74 11.39 1.84
N THR A 361 -22.35 11.88 2.94
CA THR A 361 -22.99 13.21 2.98
C THR A 361 -22.04 14.33 3.39
N LEU A 362 -20.91 14.02 4.04
CA LEU A 362 -19.96 15.02 4.53
C LEU A 362 -19.45 15.98 3.44
N PRO A 363 -19.14 15.55 2.20
CA PRO A 363 -18.68 16.46 1.14
C PRO A 363 -19.71 17.54 0.80
N ASP A 364 -21.00 17.19 0.70
CA ASP A 364 -22.08 18.15 0.45
C ASP A 364 -22.25 19.09 1.65
N LEU A 365 -22.23 18.56 2.88
CA LEU A 365 -22.34 19.36 4.10
C LEU A 365 -21.17 20.34 4.27
N GLN A 366 -19.98 20.00 3.76
CA GLN A 366 -18.81 20.85 3.78
C GLN A 366 -18.87 21.98 2.75
N ASN A 367 -19.29 21.68 1.52
CA ASN A 367 -19.17 22.58 0.37
C ASN A 367 -20.37 23.50 0.13
N ASP A 368 -21.55 23.17 0.66
CA ASP A 368 -22.75 24.02 0.61
C ASP A 368 -22.76 25.01 1.80
N PRO A 369 -22.60 26.34 1.58
CA PRO A 369 -22.55 27.34 2.67
C PRO A 369 -23.82 27.44 3.51
N GLU A 370 -24.93 26.82 3.07
CA GLU A 370 -26.23 26.81 3.75
C GLU A 370 -26.59 25.40 4.29
N SER A 371 -25.66 24.44 4.30
CA SER A 371 -25.97 23.03 4.59
C SER A 371 -26.55 22.81 5.99
N LEU A 372 -25.92 23.36 7.04
CA LEU A 372 -26.41 23.25 8.41
C LEU A 372 -27.67 24.10 8.62
N ASN A 373 -27.81 25.23 7.92
CA ASN A 373 -29.04 26.02 7.92
C ASN A 373 -30.23 25.19 7.37
N LYS A 374 -30.02 24.40 6.29
CA LYS A 374 -31.00 23.46 5.73
C LYS A 374 -31.35 22.31 6.68
N LEU A 375 -30.42 21.94 7.57
CA LEU A 375 -30.64 20.96 8.64
C LEU A 375 -31.20 21.57 9.95
N ASN A 376 -31.67 22.82 9.92
CA ASN A 376 -32.26 23.57 11.05
C ASN A 376 -31.26 24.01 12.14
N LEU A 377 -29.98 24.21 11.79
CA LEU A 377 -28.94 24.83 12.63
C LEU A 377 -28.63 26.25 12.10
N PRO A 378 -29.54 27.22 12.27
CA PRO A 378 -29.38 28.56 11.70
C PRO A 378 -28.16 29.29 12.27
N GLY A 379 -27.30 29.80 11.38
CA GLY A 379 -26.14 30.62 11.71
C GLY A 379 -24.80 29.88 11.70
N TRP A 380 -24.79 28.55 11.57
CA TRP A 380 -23.56 27.77 11.45
C TRP A 380 -22.99 27.84 10.02
N GLY A 381 -23.85 27.76 9.00
CA GLY A 381 -23.44 27.78 7.59
C GLY A 381 -23.13 26.37 7.05
N SER A 382 -21.90 26.13 6.60
CA SER A 382 -21.40 24.78 6.25
C SER A 382 -20.77 24.05 7.45
N LEU A 383 -20.46 22.76 7.29
CA LEU A 383 -20.01 21.86 8.36
C LEU A 383 -18.64 22.21 8.98
N ARG A 384 -17.72 22.82 8.23
CA ARG A 384 -16.35 23.13 8.69
C ARG A 384 -15.66 21.96 9.43
N LEU A 385 -15.79 20.75 8.89
CA LEU A 385 -15.02 19.58 9.31
C LEU A 385 -13.55 19.77 8.95
N ALA A 386 -12.66 19.72 9.94
CA ALA A 386 -11.22 19.62 9.74
C ALA A 386 -10.80 18.15 9.57
N LEU A 387 -9.80 17.92 8.72
CA LEU A 387 -9.17 16.62 8.48
C LEU A 387 -7.66 16.77 8.73
N PRO A 388 -7.21 16.69 10.00
CA PRO A 388 -5.80 16.83 10.34
C PRO A 388 -4.99 15.63 9.82
N LYS A 389 -3.78 15.89 9.32
CA LYS A 389 -2.92 14.87 8.71
C LYS A 389 -1.86 14.33 9.66
N THR A 390 -1.55 15.08 10.72
CA THR A 390 -0.47 14.79 11.66
C THR A 390 -0.98 14.70 13.11
N GLY A 391 -0.34 13.85 13.92
CA GLY A 391 -0.63 13.69 15.36
C GLY A 391 -1.84 12.82 15.76
N ASP A 392 -2.50 12.13 14.83
CA ASP A 392 -3.64 11.22 15.15
C ASP A 392 -3.73 10.05 14.17
N SER A 393 -2.73 9.17 14.20
CA SER A 393 -2.78 7.78 13.74
C SER A 393 -3.47 7.53 12.38
N ASP A 394 -3.07 8.30 11.36
CA ASP A 394 -3.59 8.26 9.98
C ASP A 394 -5.11 8.59 9.83
N ALA A 395 -5.76 9.21 10.82
CA ALA A 395 -7.22 9.39 10.87
C ALA A 395 -7.83 10.06 9.62
N ALA A 396 -7.20 11.08 9.04
CA ALA A 396 -7.69 11.71 7.80
C ALA A 396 -7.60 10.79 6.57
N TYR A 397 -6.59 9.92 6.49
CA TYR A 397 -6.48 8.92 5.42
C TYR A 397 -7.60 7.88 5.55
N LEU A 398 -7.80 7.36 6.76
CA LEU A 398 -8.86 6.38 7.08
C LEU A 398 -10.28 6.95 6.90
N ALA A 399 -10.50 8.21 7.25
CA ALA A 399 -11.77 8.89 6.97
C ALA A 399 -12.00 9.13 5.48
N ALA A 400 -10.94 9.40 4.70
CA ALA A 400 -11.05 9.47 3.25
C ALA A 400 -11.43 8.11 2.63
N GLU A 401 -10.87 7.00 3.13
CA GLU A 401 -11.31 5.66 2.74
C GLU A 401 -12.80 5.43 3.06
N ALA A 402 -13.27 5.85 4.24
CA ALA A 402 -14.68 5.74 4.63
C ALA A 402 -15.60 6.60 3.75
N VAL A 403 -15.21 7.84 3.43
CA VAL A 403 -15.93 8.75 2.51
C VAL A 403 -15.97 8.18 1.10
N ALA A 404 -14.85 7.65 0.60
CA ALA A 404 -14.75 7.06 -0.72
C ALA A 404 -15.64 5.80 -0.85
N ALA A 405 -15.50 4.85 0.09
CA ALA A 405 -16.29 3.62 0.11
C ALA A 405 -17.80 3.87 0.30
N ALA A 406 -18.19 4.88 1.10
CA ALA A 406 -19.59 5.25 1.27
C ALA A 406 -20.18 6.01 0.07
N SER A 407 -19.34 6.71 -0.70
CA SER A 407 -19.77 7.47 -1.90
C SER A 407 -19.73 6.66 -3.19
N ALA A 408 -19.02 5.53 -3.20
CA ALA A 408 -19.00 4.58 -4.30
C ALA A 408 -20.39 3.98 -4.57
N ALA A 409 -20.68 3.63 -5.82
CA ALA A 409 -21.92 2.94 -6.16
C ALA A 409 -21.95 1.53 -5.52
N PRO A 410 -23.12 0.97 -5.13
CA PRO A 410 -23.18 -0.34 -4.48
C PRO A 410 -22.52 -1.45 -5.30
N GLY A 411 -21.42 -2.01 -4.79
CA GLY A 411 -20.62 -3.04 -5.46
C GLY A 411 -19.54 -2.53 -6.42
N ALA A 412 -19.34 -1.20 -6.52
CA ALA A 412 -18.16 -0.61 -7.15
C ALA A 412 -16.96 -0.60 -6.17
N SER A 413 -15.77 -0.40 -6.73
CA SER A 413 -14.53 -0.26 -5.95
C SER A 413 -14.44 1.11 -5.26
N PRO A 414 -13.87 1.24 -4.05
CA PRO A 414 -13.82 2.50 -3.28
C PRO A 414 -13.15 3.68 -3.99
N ASP A 415 -12.16 3.44 -4.85
CA ASP A 415 -11.50 4.48 -5.66
C ASP A 415 -12.49 5.28 -6.54
N SER A 416 -13.60 4.67 -6.96
CA SER A 416 -14.67 5.39 -7.67
C SER A 416 -15.29 6.53 -6.85
N GLY A 417 -15.14 6.50 -5.51
CA GLY A 417 -15.53 7.57 -4.59
C GLY A 417 -14.48 8.66 -4.37
N VAL A 418 -13.30 8.63 -5.01
CA VAL A 418 -12.21 9.61 -4.77
C VAL A 418 -12.64 11.06 -5.05
N GLY A 419 -13.60 11.29 -5.95
CA GLY A 419 -14.18 12.62 -6.17
C GLY A 419 -14.86 13.22 -4.93
N ALA A 420 -15.44 12.38 -4.06
CA ALA A 420 -16.04 12.80 -2.80
C ALA A 420 -14.98 13.18 -1.75
N VAL A 421 -13.85 12.45 -1.72
CA VAL A 421 -12.67 12.79 -0.90
C VAL A 421 -12.11 14.15 -1.30
N SER A 422 -11.85 14.34 -2.60
CA SER A 422 -11.36 15.62 -3.14
C SER A 422 -12.31 16.77 -2.85
N ALA A 423 -13.62 16.56 -2.96
CA ALA A 423 -14.63 17.56 -2.61
C ALA A 423 -14.57 17.90 -1.10
N LEU A 424 -14.56 16.90 -0.21
CA LEU A 424 -14.51 17.12 1.24
C LEU A 424 -13.25 17.92 1.65
N LEU A 425 -12.09 17.53 1.15
CA LEU A 425 -10.82 18.21 1.40
C LEU A 425 -10.80 19.64 0.83
N SER A 426 -11.37 19.86 -0.36
CA SER A 426 -11.43 21.20 -0.96
C SER A 426 -12.27 22.20 -0.16
N GLY A 427 -13.24 21.71 0.62
CA GLY A 427 -14.06 22.49 1.55
C GLY A 427 -13.51 22.56 2.98
N ALA A 428 -12.38 21.93 3.28
CA ALA A 428 -11.80 21.92 4.63
C ALA A 428 -11.46 23.35 5.13
N PRO A 429 -11.65 23.65 6.43
CA PRO A 429 -11.26 24.92 7.01
C PRO A 429 -9.74 25.08 6.96
N LYS A 430 -9.26 26.30 6.70
CA LYS A 430 -7.83 26.60 6.66
C LYS A 430 -7.33 26.97 8.06
N LEU A 431 -6.40 26.18 8.56
CA LEU A 431 -5.78 26.30 9.88
C LEU A 431 -4.34 26.85 9.78
N ALA A 432 -3.66 27.01 10.92
CA ALA A 432 -2.26 27.44 10.95
C ALA A 432 -1.29 26.36 10.40
N ASP A 433 -1.58 25.10 10.70
CA ASP A 433 -0.92 23.88 10.21
C ASP A 433 -1.97 22.76 10.04
N ASP A 434 -1.57 21.52 9.78
CA ASP A 434 -2.45 20.37 9.59
C ASP A 434 -2.49 19.39 10.79
N SER A 435 -2.06 19.84 11.97
CA SER A 435 -2.04 19.03 13.18
C SER A 435 -3.42 18.86 13.82
N THR A 436 -3.60 17.73 14.49
CA THR A 436 -4.82 17.47 15.29
C THR A 436 -4.93 18.43 16.48
N ASP A 437 -3.81 18.88 17.05
CA ASP A 437 -3.77 19.88 18.12
C ASP A 437 -4.38 21.23 17.68
N GLU A 438 -3.96 21.80 16.54
CA GLU A 438 -4.53 23.04 16.02
C GLU A 438 -5.99 22.85 15.57
N ALA A 439 -6.35 21.69 15.01
CA ALA A 439 -7.74 21.38 14.65
C ALA A 439 -8.67 21.31 15.88
N MET A 440 -8.25 20.61 16.94
CA MET A 440 -9.02 20.48 18.19
C MET A 440 -9.04 21.80 18.97
N LYS A 441 -7.95 22.56 18.95
CA LYS A 441 -7.90 23.94 19.46
C LYS A 441 -8.90 24.85 18.74
N ALA A 442 -8.91 24.83 17.40
CA ALA A 442 -9.84 25.60 16.58
C ALA A 442 -11.31 25.17 16.72
N LEU A 443 -11.55 23.90 17.09
CA LEU A 443 -12.87 23.37 17.46
C LEU A 443 -13.36 23.88 18.83
N LEU A 444 -12.45 24.12 19.78
CA LEU A 444 -12.78 24.42 21.18
C LEU A 444 -12.72 25.91 21.55
N ASP A 445 -11.83 26.70 20.92
CA ASP A 445 -11.62 28.11 21.27
C ASP A 445 -12.84 29.01 20.97
N GLY A 446 -13.16 29.89 21.92
CA GLY A 446 -14.17 30.95 21.78
C GLY A 446 -15.59 30.59 22.26
N ASP A 447 -16.34 31.60 22.71
CA ASP A 447 -17.61 31.44 23.46
C ASP A 447 -18.82 30.99 22.61
N ASP A 448 -18.77 31.15 21.28
CA ASP A 448 -19.87 30.80 20.36
C ASP A 448 -19.43 29.70 19.38
N PRO A 449 -19.87 28.44 19.57
CA PRO A 449 -19.53 27.33 18.70
C PRO A 449 -19.88 27.53 17.22
N ALA A 450 -20.94 28.27 16.88
CA ALA A 450 -21.34 28.50 15.48
C ALA A 450 -20.36 29.46 14.76
N ALA A 451 -19.76 30.38 15.51
CA ALA A 451 -18.79 31.35 15.00
C ALA A 451 -17.37 30.79 14.82
N ARG A 452 -17.06 29.61 15.35
CA ARG A 452 -15.72 29.00 15.29
C ARG A 452 -15.28 28.68 13.85
N PRO A 453 -13.96 28.72 13.55
CA PRO A 453 -13.44 28.36 12.23
C PRO A 453 -13.60 26.86 11.92
N VAL A 454 -13.71 26.02 12.96
CA VAL A 454 -13.94 24.58 12.89
C VAL A 454 -15.17 24.25 13.73
N HIS A 455 -16.06 23.37 13.24
CA HIS A 455 -17.19 22.87 14.03
C HIS A 455 -17.12 21.37 14.32
N ALA A 456 -16.27 20.66 13.58
CA ALA A 456 -16.01 19.24 13.74
C ALA A 456 -14.57 18.89 13.30
N VAL A 457 -14.01 17.80 13.83
CA VAL A 457 -12.65 17.30 13.53
C VAL A 457 -12.75 15.79 13.32
N VAL A 458 -12.15 15.28 12.23
CA VAL A 458 -11.90 13.84 12.08
C VAL A 458 -10.82 13.44 13.07
N THR A 459 -11.07 12.42 13.90
CA THR A 459 -10.12 11.96 14.92
C THR A 459 -10.34 10.49 15.28
N THR A 460 -9.36 9.83 15.88
CA THR A 460 -9.54 8.47 16.43
C THR A 460 -10.18 8.48 17.83
N GLU A 461 -10.85 7.39 18.20
CA GLU A 461 -11.51 7.28 19.52
C GLU A 461 -10.51 7.39 20.67
N GLN A 462 -9.34 6.76 20.57
CA GLN A 462 -8.30 6.81 21.60
C GLN A 462 -7.75 8.24 21.77
N HIS A 463 -7.46 8.95 20.68
CA HIS A 463 -7.03 10.36 20.75
C HIS A 463 -8.12 11.22 21.39
N LEU A 464 -9.39 11.05 20.98
CA LEU A 464 -10.51 11.79 21.55
C LEU A 464 -10.73 11.47 23.05
N ILE A 465 -10.55 10.22 23.48
CA ILE A 465 -10.54 9.83 24.90
C ILE A 465 -9.39 10.51 25.64
N HIS A 466 -8.19 10.58 25.06
CA HIS A 466 -7.05 11.23 25.68
C HIS A 466 -7.31 12.73 25.85
N GLN A 467 -7.67 13.43 24.76
CA GLN A 467 -7.92 14.87 24.75
C GLN A 467 -9.03 15.29 25.74
N ALA A 468 -10.03 14.43 25.97
CA ALA A 468 -11.08 14.69 26.95
C ALA A 468 -10.64 14.62 28.42
N ARG A 469 -9.49 14.00 28.73
CA ARG A 469 -8.94 13.92 30.10
C ARG A 469 -8.46 15.29 30.60
N ASP A 470 -8.03 16.16 29.68
CA ASP A 470 -7.51 17.50 29.98
C ASP A 470 -8.57 18.63 29.87
N ILE A 471 -9.84 18.29 29.60
CA ILE A 471 -10.95 19.24 29.44
C ILE A 471 -11.94 19.14 30.62
N ASP A 472 -12.00 20.19 31.45
CA ASP A 472 -13.02 20.33 32.49
C ASP A 472 -14.44 20.22 31.91
N ASP A 473 -15.20 19.22 32.38
CA ASP A 473 -16.59 18.94 31.97
C ASP A 473 -16.80 18.73 30.45
N ALA A 474 -15.83 18.07 29.80
CA ALA A 474 -15.71 17.80 28.36
C ALA A 474 -17.04 17.62 27.60
N LYS A 475 -17.96 16.78 28.11
CA LYS A 475 -19.29 16.50 27.52
C LYS A 475 -20.18 17.72 27.22
N ASN A 476 -19.93 18.86 27.85
CA ASN A 476 -20.66 20.10 27.61
C ASN A 476 -20.04 20.99 26.52
N VAL A 477 -18.80 20.70 26.08
CA VAL A 477 -18.09 21.44 25.03
C VAL A 477 -17.69 20.59 23.82
N LEU A 478 -17.67 19.26 23.97
CA LEU A 478 -17.19 18.29 23.00
C LEU A 478 -18.04 17.01 23.04
N ALA A 479 -18.33 16.43 21.88
CA ALA A 479 -18.97 15.13 21.77
C ALA A 479 -18.45 14.32 20.57
N SER A 480 -18.59 12.99 20.64
CA SER A 480 -18.24 12.06 19.57
C SER A 480 -19.43 11.76 18.65
N TRP A 481 -19.15 11.38 17.40
CA TRP A 481 -20.09 10.72 16.49
C TRP A 481 -19.32 9.78 15.54
N ILE A 482 -19.66 8.49 15.54
CA ILE A 482 -19.23 7.54 14.49
C ILE A 482 -20.30 7.58 13.40
N PRO A 483 -19.99 8.00 12.15
CA PRO A 483 -20.94 7.96 11.06
C PRO A 483 -21.30 6.52 10.67
N PRO A 484 -22.59 6.20 10.43
CA PRO A 484 -23.06 4.84 10.25
C PRO A 484 -22.54 4.21 8.94
N GLY A 485 -22.04 2.97 9.06
CA GLY A 485 -21.49 2.16 7.97
C GLY A 485 -20.39 1.23 8.49
N PRO A 486 -19.65 0.54 7.60
CA PRO A 486 -18.38 -0.09 7.95
C PRO A 486 -17.43 0.96 8.53
N THR A 487 -16.88 0.69 9.71
CA THR A 487 -16.10 1.66 10.49
C THR A 487 -14.62 1.58 10.10
N ALA A 488 -14.05 2.69 9.64
CA ALA A 488 -12.59 2.78 9.48
C ALA A 488 -11.90 2.78 10.85
N VAL A 489 -10.76 2.11 10.95
CA VAL A 489 -10.03 1.88 12.20
C VAL A 489 -8.55 2.14 11.99
N ALA A 490 -7.92 2.87 12.91
CA ALA A 490 -6.48 2.82 13.09
C ALA A 490 -6.17 1.49 13.79
N ASP A 491 -5.32 0.65 13.18
CA ASP A 491 -5.18 -0.77 13.50
C ASP A 491 -3.77 -1.18 13.98
N PHE A 492 -2.88 -0.21 14.17
CA PHE A 492 -1.58 -0.32 14.84
C PHE A 492 -0.84 -1.65 14.57
N PRO A 493 -0.53 -1.98 13.30
CA PRO A 493 0.13 -3.23 12.93
C PRO A 493 1.56 -3.26 13.46
N ALA A 494 1.96 -4.37 14.10
CA ALA A 494 3.35 -4.61 14.46
C ALA A 494 4.14 -5.07 13.23
N VAL A 495 4.68 -4.11 12.47
CA VAL A 495 5.42 -4.34 11.23
C VAL A 495 6.86 -4.75 11.54
N LEU A 496 7.15 -6.05 11.52
CA LEU A 496 8.53 -6.57 11.59
C LEU A 496 9.18 -6.53 10.20
N PHE A 497 10.41 -6.00 10.12
CA PHE A 497 11.16 -5.90 8.87
C PHE A 497 12.16 -7.04 8.67
N VAL A 498 12.43 -7.34 7.40
CA VAL A 498 13.58 -8.13 6.93
C VAL A 498 14.40 -7.22 6.02
N ALA A 499 15.55 -6.77 6.50
CA ALA A 499 16.36 -5.75 5.83
C ALA A 499 17.87 -5.99 6.02
N ASP A 500 18.68 -5.36 5.19
CA ASP A 500 20.14 -5.46 5.16
C ASP A 500 20.84 -4.76 6.34
N TRP A 501 20.14 -3.85 7.04
CA TRP A 501 20.63 -3.19 8.25
C TRP A 501 20.34 -3.95 9.55
N LEU A 502 19.73 -5.14 9.49
CA LEU A 502 19.32 -5.92 10.65
C LEU A 502 20.10 -7.22 10.77
N GLU A 503 20.66 -7.47 11.96
CA GLU A 503 21.30 -8.75 12.28
C GLU A 503 20.26 -9.76 12.84
N ASP A 504 20.49 -11.07 12.64
CA ASP A 504 19.60 -12.14 13.13
C ASP A 504 19.21 -12.00 14.62
N PRO A 505 20.10 -11.61 15.57
CA PRO A 505 19.73 -11.39 16.96
C PRO A 505 18.73 -10.24 17.14
N GLN A 506 18.79 -9.19 16.33
CA GLN A 506 17.86 -8.06 16.37
C GLN A 506 16.48 -8.45 15.85
N VAL A 507 16.42 -9.23 14.77
CA VAL A 507 15.15 -9.76 14.22
C VAL A 507 14.48 -10.71 15.22
N ALA A 508 15.26 -11.59 15.85
CA ALA A 508 14.77 -12.49 16.90
C ALA A 508 14.31 -11.72 18.16
N ALA A 509 15.04 -10.69 18.58
CA ALA A 509 14.69 -9.83 19.70
C ALA A 509 13.43 -8.99 19.43
N ALA A 510 13.28 -8.43 18.22
CA ALA A 510 12.07 -7.71 17.80
C ALA A 510 10.85 -8.64 17.76
N SER A 511 11.02 -9.88 17.28
CA SER A 511 9.99 -10.92 17.32
C SER A 511 9.62 -11.31 18.76
N SER A 512 10.60 -11.37 19.67
CA SER A 512 10.36 -11.61 21.10
C SER A 512 9.55 -10.46 21.73
N PHE A 513 9.81 -9.22 21.34
CA PHE A 513 9.05 -8.06 21.78
C PHE A 513 7.62 -8.05 21.21
N GLU A 514 7.40 -8.35 19.91
CA GLU A 514 6.03 -8.48 19.35
C GLU A 514 5.18 -9.47 20.18
N ASN A 515 5.76 -10.62 20.50
CA ASN A 515 5.09 -11.64 21.33
C ASN A 515 4.89 -11.20 22.79
N PHE A 516 5.72 -10.29 23.31
CA PHE A 516 5.53 -9.71 24.65
C PHE A 516 4.37 -8.71 24.69
N LEU A 517 4.21 -7.88 23.66
CA LEU A 517 3.12 -6.90 23.53
C LEU A 517 1.72 -7.57 23.56
N ARG A 518 1.63 -8.85 23.17
CA ARG A 518 0.39 -9.64 23.13
C ARG A 518 0.03 -10.33 24.45
N LYS A 519 0.83 -10.17 25.52
CA LYS A 519 0.53 -10.78 26.82
C LYS A 519 -0.63 -10.05 27.54
N PRO A 520 -1.46 -10.74 28.34
CA PRO A 520 -2.63 -10.15 29.02
C PRO A 520 -2.34 -8.90 29.86
N GLU A 521 -1.15 -8.82 30.46
CA GLU A 521 -0.74 -7.67 31.25
C GLU A 521 -0.48 -6.42 30.38
N GLN A 522 0.05 -6.61 29.17
CA GLN A 522 0.38 -5.50 28.26
C GLN A 522 -0.84 -5.06 27.44
N THR A 523 -1.70 -6.00 27.06
CA THR A 523 -3.00 -5.68 26.43
C THR A 523 -3.92 -4.95 27.40
N ALA A 524 -3.89 -5.25 28.69
CA ALA A 524 -4.57 -4.45 29.72
C ALA A 524 -4.03 -3.00 29.75
N THR A 525 -2.72 -2.79 29.67
CA THR A 525 -2.12 -1.44 29.60
C THR A 525 -2.56 -0.67 28.36
N LEU A 526 -2.69 -1.33 27.20
CA LEU A 526 -3.24 -0.72 25.98
C LEU A 526 -4.72 -0.33 26.14
N THR A 527 -5.54 -1.18 26.79
CA THR A 527 -6.95 -0.86 27.10
C THR A 527 -7.06 0.32 28.07
N GLU A 528 -6.21 0.42 29.11
CA GLU A 528 -6.16 1.58 30.02
C GLU A 528 -5.70 2.88 29.32
N ALA A 529 -4.83 2.76 28.31
CA ALA A 529 -4.44 3.86 27.42
C ALA A 529 -5.55 4.29 26.44
N GLY A 530 -6.69 3.59 26.41
CA GLY A 530 -7.88 3.96 25.62
C GLY A 530 -7.98 3.28 24.26
N PHE A 531 -7.19 2.25 23.98
CA PHE A 531 -7.33 1.44 22.78
C PHE A 531 -8.34 0.29 22.94
N ARG A 532 -8.85 -0.24 21.83
CA ARG A 532 -9.62 -1.49 21.80
C ARG A 532 -8.71 -2.66 21.49
N VAL A 533 -8.62 -3.62 22.41
CA VAL A 533 -7.91 -4.89 22.21
C VAL A 533 -8.89 -6.06 22.17
N GLU A 534 -8.62 -7.07 21.34
CA GLU A 534 -9.47 -8.26 21.24
C GLU A 534 -9.68 -8.94 22.60
N GLY A 535 -10.91 -9.35 22.89
CA GLY A 535 -11.28 -9.98 24.17
C GLY A 535 -11.41 -9.02 25.37
N SER A 536 -11.17 -7.71 25.19
CA SER A 536 -11.40 -6.67 26.22
C SER A 536 -12.74 -5.94 26.01
N ASP A 537 -13.31 -5.39 27.08
CA ASP A 537 -14.41 -4.42 26.97
C ASP A 537 -13.94 -3.14 26.24
N PRO A 538 -14.78 -2.50 25.40
CA PRO A 538 -14.45 -1.23 24.77
C PRO A 538 -14.12 -0.11 25.77
N PRO A 539 -13.18 0.80 25.44
CA PRO A 539 -12.87 1.94 26.27
C PRO A 539 -14.06 2.93 26.25
N THR A 540 -14.32 3.55 27.40
CA THR A 540 -15.45 4.48 27.59
C THR A 540 -15.00 5.75 28.31
N SER A 541 -15.72 6.85 28.10
CA SER A 541 -15.44 8.14 28.73
C SER A 541 -16.71 8.97 28.93
N ASP A 542 -16.58 10.20 29.43
CA ASP A 542 -17.68 11.16 29.49
C ASP A 542 -18.20 11.57 28.09
N ILE A 543 -17.48 11.23 26.99
CA ILE A 543 -17.82 11.63 25.61
C ILE A 543 -17.88 10.50 24.56
N THR A 544 -17.40 9.28 24.84
CA THR A 544 -17.71 8.07 24.05
C THR A 544 -18.30 6.99 24.96
N ASP A 545 -19.36 6.35 24.49
CA ASP A 545 -20.05 5.25 25.15
C ASP A 545 -19.46 3.87 24.81
N GLY A 546 -18.36 3.82 24.05
CA GLY A 546 -17.67 2.58 23.68
C GLY A 546 -18.45 1.75 22.67
N ALA A 547 -19.29 2.39 21.83
CA ALA A 547 -20.17 1.75 20.85
C ALA A 547 -19.53 0.59 20.08
N ALA A 548 -20.30 -0.47 19.81
CA ALA A 548 -19.81 -1.69 19.17
C ALA A 548 -19.42 -1.45 17.70
N VAL A 549 -18.26 -1.98 17.30
CA VAL A 549 -17.78 -1.97 15.91
C VAL A 549 -18.26 -3.26 15.23
N GLU A 550 -19.51 -3.24 14.76
CA GLU A 550 -20.17 -4.40 14.14
C GLU A 550 -19.49 -4.87 12.83
N GLN A 551 -18.84 -3.94 12.11
CA GLN A 551 -18.09 -4.22 10.89
C GLN A 551 -16.98 -3.17 10.70
N THR A 552 -15.75 -3.63 10.49
CA THR A 552 -14.64 -2.78 10.04
C THR A 552 -14.71 -2.51 8.54
N LEU A 553 -14.23 -1.35 8.11
CA LEU A 553 -14.08 -1.01 6.70
C LEU A 553 -13.01 -1.90 6.05
N SER A 554 -13.27 -2.36 4.83
CA SER A 554 -12.27 -2.99 3.97
C SER A 554 -12.33 -2.34 2.59
N VAL A 555 -11.16 -1.93 2.10
CA VAL A 555 -11.01 -0.99 0.98
C VAL A 555 -10.55 -1.71 -0.30
N GLY A 556 -10.41 -3.03 -0.25
CA GLY A 556 -9.79 -3.84 -1.31
C GLY A 556 -8.30 -4.07 -1.05
N ASP A 557 -7.52 -4.12 -2.12
CA ASP A 557 -6.06 -4.25 -2.07
C ASP A 557 -5.35 -2.91 -1.81
N ASP A 558 -4.03 -2.99 -1.64
CA ASP A 558 -3.20 -1.85 -1.26
C ASP A 558 -3.02 -0.81 -2.37
N THR A 559 -3.29 -1.15 -3.64
CA THR A 559 -3.26 -0.17 -4.73
C THR A 559 -4.43 0.82 -4.61
N VAL A 560 -5.60 0.34 -4.17
CA VAL A 560 -6.78 1.18 -3.88
C VAL A 560 -6.52 2.08 -2.67
N ARG A 561 -5.95 1.53 -1.58
CA ARG A 561 -5.56 2.33 -0.39
C ARG A 561 -4.58 3.44 -0.75
N VAL A 562 -3.53 3.13 -1.50
CA VAL A 562 -2.51 4.12 -1.91
C VAL A 562 -3.08 5.16 -2.86
N ALA A 563 -3.96 4.78 -3.79
CA ALA A 563 -4.65 5.73 -4.66
C ALA A 563 -5.54 6.72 -3.87
N LEU A 564 -6.24 6.25 -2.84
CA LEU A 564 -7.05 7.10 -1.96
C LEU A 564 -6.18 7.95 -1.03
N ALA A 565 -5.10 7.40 -0.47
CA ALA A 565 -4.20 8.16 0.40
C ALA A 565 -3.48 9.30 -0.34
N ASN A 566 -3.11 9.08 -1.61
CA ASN A 566 -2.55 10.10 -2.49
C ASN A 566 -3.55 11.22 -2.88
N ALA A 567 -4.84 11.09 -2.52
CA ALA A 567 -5.81 12.19 -2.61
C ALA A 567 -5.86 13.06 -1.33
N VAL A 568 -5.28 12.59 -0.22
CA VAL A 568 -5.29 13.26 1.10
C VAL A 568 -3.95 13.92 1.42
N GLY A 569 -2.87 13.15 1.35
CA GLY A 569 -1.50 13.60 1.60
C GLY A 569 -0.83 14.12 0.34
N GLU A 570 0.41 14.60 0.47
CA GLU A 570 1.31 14.58 -0.69
C GLU A 570 1.67 13.11 -0.98
N PRO A 571 1.74 12.68 -2.26
CA PRO A 571 2.26 11.35 -2.57
C PRO A 571 3.67 11.22 -2.03
N VAL A 572 3.96 10.12 -1.32
CA VAL A 572 5.33 9.81 -0.92
C VAL A 572 6.13 9.66 -2.20
N ALA A 573 7.05 10.59 -2.45
CA ALA A 573 8.05 10.43 -3.48
C ALA A 573 8.86 9.18 -3.13
N ALA A 574 8.70 8.13 -3.94
CA ALA A 574 9.58 6.99 -3.86
C ALA A 574 11.03 7.47 -4.13
N PRO A 575 12.07 6.75 -3.69
CA PRO A 575 13.43 7.06 -4.08
C PRO A 575 13.56 7.14 -5.60
N ALA A 576 14.62 7.80 -6.10
CA ALA A 576 15.00 7.90 -7.51
C ALA A 576 15.51 6.56 -8.10
N SER A 577 14.78 5.49 -7.78
CA SER A 577 14.96 4.08 -8.12
C SER A 577 13.62 3.30 -8.02
N ALA A 578 12.49 3.98 -7.76
CA ALA A 578 11.18 3.35 -7.54
C ALA A 578 9.97 4.18 -8.06
N SER A 579 10.16 5.31 -8.74
CA SER A 579 9.06 6.06 -9.40
C SER A 579 9.42 6.66 -10.77
N ASP A 580 10.28 5.98 -11.53
CA ASP A 580 10.73 6.43 -12.85
C ASP A 580 10.47 5.35 -13.90
N ALA A 581 9.45 5.57 -14.74
CA ALA A 581 9.31 4.85 -15.99
C ALA A 581 10.36 5.37 -16.99
N ALA A 582 11.07 4.47 -17.67
CA ALA A 582 12.00 4.79 -18.74
C ALA A 582 11.31 4.53 -20.08
N VAL A 583 10.59 5.53 -20.60
CA VAL A 583 9.66 5.39 -21.72
C VAL A 583 10.19 6.07 -22.98
N THR A 584 10.42 5.31 -24.04
CA THR A 584 10.59 5.88 -25.39
C THR A 584 9.25 5.89 -26.12
N ILE A 585 8.70 7.09 -26.36
CA ILE A 585 7.48 7.29 -27.14
C ILE A 585 7.83 7.11 -28.63
N MET A 586 7.08 6.26 -29.33
CA MET A 586 7.19 6.03 -30.77
C MET A 586 5.88 6.45 -31.46
N LEU A 587 5.86 7.65 -32.02
CA LEU A 587 4.65 8.33 -32.51
C LEU A 587 4.54 8.33 -34.05
N ASP A 588 3.44 7.77 -34.55
CA ASP A 588 3.01 7.78 -35.95
C ASP A 588 2.54 9.17 -36.38
N ARG A 589 3.17 9.74 -37.41
CA ARG A 589 2.81 11.05 -37.97
C ARG A 589 1.65 11.00 -38.98
N SER A 590 1.08 9.84 -39.27
CA SER A 590 -0.13 9.72 -40.10
C SER A 590 -1.43 9.94 -39.31
N LEU A 591 -1.36 9.92 -37.98
CA LEU A 591 -2.46 10.22 -37.06
C LEU A 591 -2.99 11.65 -37.17
N ASN A 592 -4.20 11.89 -36.65
CA ASN A 592 -4.65 13.24 -36.32
C ASN A 592 -3.88 13.73 -35.10
N LEU A 593 -2.71 14.34 -35.33
CA LEU A 593 -1.71 14.63 -34.29
C LEU A 593 -2.18 15.63 -33.21
N ALA A 594 -3.07 16.56 -33.50
CA ALA A 594 -3.43 17.64 -32.56
C ALA A 594 -3.94 17.15 -31.17
N PRO A 595 -4.94 16.24 -31.07
CA PRO A 595 -5.33 15.66 -29.79
C PRO A 595 -4.26 14.75 -29.17
N VAL A 596 -3.46 14.06 -29.99
CA VAL A 596 -2.38 13.17 -29.50
C VAL A 596 -1.28 13.98 -28.82
N ILE A 597 -0.85 15.10 -29.44
CA ILE A 597 0.12 16.05 -28.87
C ILE A 597 -0.43 16.66 -27.57
N ALA A 598 -1.72 17.02 -27.52
CA ALA A 598 -2.33 17.55 -26.31
C ALA A 598 -2.31 16.52 -25.15
N GLY A 599 -2.64 15.25 -25.44
CA GLY A 599 -2.55 14.16 -24.46
C GLY A 599 -1.12 13.86 -24.02
N LEU A 600 -0.17 13.81 -24.96
CA LEU A 600 1.25 13.56 -24.69
C LEU A 600 1.89 14.68 -23.85
N ASN A 601 1.66 15.94 -24.20
CA ASN A 601 2.14 17.08 -23.41
C ASN A 601 1.56 17.01 -21.99
N SER A 602 0.24 16.84 -21.85
CA SER A 602 -0.42 16.74 -20.54
C SER A 602 0.06 15.56 -19.69
N ALA A 603 0.50 14.47 -20.30
CA ALA A 603 1.07 13.32 -19.59
C ALA A 603 2.54 13.59 -19.19
N VAL A 604 3.36 14.12 -20.10
CA VAL A 604 4.78 14.43 -19.86
C VAL A 604 4.98 15.58 -18.85
N ASP A 605 4.05 16.54 -18.80
CA ASP A 605 4.01 17.59 -17.77
C ASP A 605 3.63 17.04 -16.38
N ALA A 606 2.90 15.91 -16.32
CA ALA A 606 2.51 15.24 -15.09
C ALA A 606 3.55 14.23 -14.56
N LEU A 607 4.62 13.95 -15.31
CA LEU A 607 5.71 13.07 -14.87
C LEU A 607 6.69 13.79 -13.92
N PRO A 608 7.28 13.08 -12.93
CA PRO A 608 8.27 13.68 -12.04
C PRO A 608 9.53 14.12 -12.80
N PRO A 609 10.33 15.07 -12.28
CA PRO A 609 11.54 15.54 -12.95
C PRO A 609 12.59 14.45 -13.23
N SER A 610 12.57 13.37 -12.44
CA SER A 610 13.46 12.21 -12.53
C SER A 610 13.11 11.21 -13.65
N ALA A 611 11.87 11.21 -14.14
CA ALA A 611 11.42 10.22 -15.11
C ALA A 611 12.22 10.32 -16.42
N ALA A 612 12.51 9.18 -17.04
CA ALA A 612 13.30 9.13 -18.26
C ALA A 612 12.40 9.01 -19.49
N VAL A 613 12.42 10.00 -20.38
CA VAL A 613 11.53 10.04 -21.57
C VAL A 613 12.33 10.29 -22.85
N GLY A 614 12.09 9.44 -23.85
CA GLY A 614 12.55 9.62 -25.22
C GLY A 614 11.38 9.86 -26.18
N LEU A 615 11.65 10.49 -27.33
CA LEU A 615 10.66 10.71 -28.39
C LEU A 615 11.25 10.35 -29.75
N THR A 616 10.68 9.31 -30.36
CA THR A 616 10.88 8.92 -31.76
C THR A 616 9.59 9.15 -32.53
N THR A 617 9.69 9.70 -33.74
CA THR A 617 8.54 9.90 -34.63
C THR A 617 8.79 9.21 -35.96
N PHE A 618 7.74 8.72 -36.62
CA PHE A 618 7.88 8.04 -37.90
C PHE A 618 6.79 8.41 -38.90
N ASP A 619 7.10 8.22 -40.18
CA ASP A 619 6.20 8.46 -41.32
C ASP A 619 6.29 7.33 -42.35
N GLY A 620 5.83 7.56 -43.59
CA GLY A 620 5.87 6.58 -44.67
C GLY A 620 7.26 6.33 -45.28
N ALA A 621 8.32 6.98 -44.79
CA ALA A 621 9.67 6.83 -45.31
C ALA A 621 10.71 6.49 -44.22
N VAL A 622 10.61 7.07 -43.01
CA VAL A 622 11.65 6.90 -41.98
C VAL A 622 11.10 7.05 -40.55
N GLY A 623 11.73 6.35 -39.60
CA GLY A 623 11.62 6.62 -38.16
C GLY A 623 12.85 7.39 -37.66
N THR A 624 12.62 8.47 -36.91
CA THR A 624 13.67 9.40 -36.44
C THR A 624 13.51 9.66 -34.95
N THR A 625 14.54 9.31 -34.15
CA THR A 625 14.67 9.73 -32.75
C THR A 625 14.87 11.25 -32.72
N VAL A 626 13.89 11.98 -32.21
CA VAL A 626 13.87 13.46 -32.11
C VAL A 626 14.46 13.91 -30.78
N VAL A 627 14.16 13.18 -29.70
CA VAL A 627 14.78 13.33 -28.39
C VAL A 627 15.22 11.94 -27.90
N ASN A 628 16.51 11.76 -27.64
CA ASN A 628 17.04 10.51 -27.07
C ASN A 628 16.44 10.26 -25.67
N LEU A 629 16.28 8.98 -25.28
CA LEU A 629 15.90 8.62 -23.92
C LEU A 629 16.89 9.20 -22.88
N GLY A 630 16.36 9.77 -21.79
CA GLY A 630 17.09 10.31 -20.65
C GLY A 630 16.17 11.11 -19.72
N VAL A 631 16.71 11.64 -18.62
CA VAL A 631 15.91 12.21 -17.51
C VAL A 631 15.27 13.55 -17.90
N LEU A 632 14.00 13.79 -17.50
CA LEU A 632 13.24 14.98 -17.87
C LEU A 632 13.84 16.31 -17.38
N SER A 633 14.65 16.28 -16.31
CA SER A 633 15.41 17.43 -15.80
C SER A 633 16.77 17.67 -16.47
N ASP A 634 17.25 16.77 -17.34
CA ASP A 634 18.50 16.99 -18.10
C ASP A 634 18.32 18.10 -19.13
N ASP A 635 19.38 18.84 -19.45
CA ASP A 635 19.39 19.72 -20.62
C ASP A 635 19.61 18.93 -21.93
N VAL A 636 18.82 19.27 -22.96
CA VAL A 636 19.01 18.87 -24.36
C VAL A 636 19.17 20.16 -25.19
N ASP A 637 20.32 20.31 -25.85
CA ASP A 637 20.69 21.49 -26.66
C ASP A 637 20.52 22.87 -25.97
N GLY A 638 20.51 22.89 -24.63
CA GLY A 638 20.40 24.11 -23.82
C GLY A 638 18.98 24.45 -23.35
N GLN A 639 18.02 23.52 -23.45
CA GLN A 639 16.72 23.58 -22.79
C GLN A 639 16.46 22.29 -21.99
N PRO A 640 15.67 22.31 -20.91
CA PRO A 640 15.29 21.09 -20.20
C PRO A 640 14.58 20.09 -21.12
N ARG A 641 14.83 18.80 -20.95
CA ARG A 641 14.31 17.74 -21.83
C ARG A 641 12.79 17.76 -21.95
N ARG A 642 12.05 18.12 -20.88
CA ARG A 642 10.59 18.34 -20.93
C ARG A 642 10.19 19.44 -21.94
N GLU A 643 10.94 20.55 -22.00
CA GLU A 643 10.71 21.62 -22.98
C GLU A 643 11.11 21.15 -24.39
N ALA A 644 12.24 20.45 -24.53
CA ALA A 644 12.66 19.88 -25.82
C ALA A 644 11.64 18.90 -26.41
N ILE A 645 11.03 18.04 -25.59
CA ILE A 645 9.97 17.09 -26.00
C ILE A 645 8.69 17.83 -26.39
N THR A 646 8.17 18.74 -25.55
CA THR A 646 6.91 19.46 -25.81
C THR A 646 7.03 20.41 -27.01
N SER A 647 8.20 21.04 -27.19
CA SER A 647 8.56 21.81 -28.39
C SER A 647 8.61 20.93 -29.64
N SER A 648 9.29 19.77 -29.57
CA SER A 648 9.37 18.81 -30.68
C SER A 648 8.00 18.29 -31.11
N LEU A 649 7.14 17.90 -30.16
CA LEU A 649 5.77 17.47 -30.40
C LEU A 649 4.94 18.59 -31.07
N SER A 650 5.06 19.82 -30.57
CA SER A 650 4.35 20.98 -31.12
C SER A 650 4.80 21.37 -32.53
N GLY A 651 6.01 20.98 -32.95
CA GLY A 651 6.54 21.18 -34.30
C GLY A 651 6.13 20.11 -35.33
N LEU A 652 5.45 19.04 -34.92
CA LEU A 652 5.14 17.93 -35.83
C LEU A 652 4.07 18.29 -36.87
N THR A 653 4.32 17.85 -38.11
CA THR A 653 3.38 17.96 -39.22
C THR A 653 2.92 16.58 -39.69
N PRO A 654 1.61 16.37 -39.93
CA PRO A 654 1.10 15.07 -40.39
C PRO A 654 1.62 14.65 -41.78
N THR A 655 1.86 13.36 -41.96
CA THR A 655 2.44 12.75 -43.16
C THR A 655 1.91 11.33 -43.36
N GLY A 656 1.58 10.94 -44.59
CA GLY A 656 0.99 9.63 -44.89
C GLY A 656 2.00 8.48 -44.98
N GLY A 657 1.52 7.27 -44.63
CA GLY A 657 2.31 6.03 -44.60
C GLY A 657 3.00 5.80 -43.24
N ALA A 658 3.44 4.56 -42.99
CA ALA A 658 3.97 4.14 -41.70
C ALA A 658 5.07 3.07 -41.82
N VAL A 659 6.34 3.44 -41.61
CA VAL A 659 7.44 2.46 -41.42
C VAL A 659 7.53 1.96 -39.96
N SER A 660 6.37 1.67 -39.37
CA SER A 660 6.16 1.27 -37.97
C SER A 660 7.02 0.09 -37.50
N PHE A 661 6.95 -1.10 -38.09
CA PHE A 661 7.70 -2.28 -37.59
C PHE A 661 9.22 -2.07 -37.63
N THR A 662 9.74 -1.51 -38.73
CA THR A 662 11.18 -1.21 -38.87
C THR A 662 11.64 -0.03 -38.02
N THR A 663 10.74 0.86 -37.58
CA THR A 663 11.01 1.83 -36.53
C THR A 663 11.08 1.16 -35.15
N LEU A 664 10.11 0.31 -34.79
CA LEU A 664 10.10 -0.37 -33.49
C LEU A 664 11.36 -1.23 -33.29
N ARG A 665 11.82 -1.95 -34.32
CA ARG A 665 13.12 -2.66 -34.28
C ARG A 665 14.25 -1.77 -33.77
N ASN A 666 14.34 -0.56 -34.28
CA ASN A 666 15.43 0.37 -33.98
C ASN A 666 15.23 0.98 -32.57
N VAL A 667 14.00 1.36 -32.21
CA VAL A 667 13.66 1.90 -30.89
C VAL A 667 13.84 0.87 -29.77
N TYR A 668 13.50 -0.39 -30.01
CA TYR A 668 13.69 -1.49 -29.05
C TYR A 668 15.18 -1.77 -28.81
N ALA A 669 16.00 -1.71 -29.87
CA ALA A 669 17.46 -1.79 -29.73
C ALA A 669 18.03 -0.58 -28.94
N GLU A 670 17.55 0.64 -29.20
CA GLU A 670 17.94 1.84 -28.45
C GLU A 670 17.56 1.72 -26.96
N ALA A 671 16.38 1.18 -26.65
CA ALA A 671 15.92 0.96 -25.27
C ALA A 671 16.72 -0.14 -24.53
N LEU A 672 17.20 -1.17 -25.23
CA LEU A 672 18.09 -2.19 -24.66
C LEU A 672 19.53 -1.69 -24.45
N GLU A 673 20.00 -0.77 -25.30
CA GLU A 673 21.30 -0.09 -25.14
C GLU A 673 21.25 0.94 -23.99
N ARG A 674 20.14 1.67 -23.86
CA ARG A 674 19.88 2.68 -22.82
C ARG A 674 19.01 2.16 -21.67
N PHE A 675 19.08 0.85 -21.39
CA PHE A 675 18.35 0.25 -20.28
C PHE A 675 18.78 0.86 -18.95
N THR A 676 17.84 1.47 -18.22
CA THR A 676 18.11 2.08 -16.91
C THR A 676 17.75 1.10 -15.79
N PRO A 677 18.70 0.62 -14.97
CA PRO A 677 18.40 -0.26 -13.84
C PRO A 677 17.47 0.39 -12.81
N GLY A 678 16.58 -0.41 -12.21
CA GLY A 678 15.55 0.07 -11.26
C GLY A 678 14.35 0.78 -11.91
N HIS A 679 14.40 1.09 -13.22
CA HIS A 679 13.28 1.72 -13.93
C HIS A 679 12.43 0.66 -14.64
N THR A 680 11.13 0.95 -14.78
CA THR A 680 10.27 0.19 -15.71
C THR A 680 10.57 0.65 -17.14
N ASN A 681 11.35 -0.12 -17.88
CA ASN A 681 11.79 0.25 -19.23
C ASN A 681 10.71 -0.14 -20.26
N ARG A 682 10.20 0.83 -21.01
CA ARG A 682 9.03 0.69 -21.91
C ARG A 682 9.25 1.38 -23.26
N VAL A 683 8.66 0.83 -24.31
CA VAL A 683 8.47 1.51 -25.60
C VAL A 683 6.98 1.69 -25.83
N LEU A 684 6.52 2.94 -25.85
CA LEU A 684 5.11 3.27 -26.08
C LEU A 684 4.87 3.57 -27.57
N VAL A 685 4.33 2.61 -28.30
CA VAL A 685 3.98 2.74 -29.71
C VAL A 685 2.59 3.34 -29.86
N ILE A 686 2.47 4.44 -30.60
CA ILE A 686 1.19 5.08 -30.91
C ILE A 686 1.05 5.10 -32.43
N THR A 687 0.14 4.29 -33.00
CA THR A 687 0.17 3.93 -34.43
C THR A 687 -1.21 3.72 -35.05
N SER A 688 -1.30 3.92 -36.37
CA SER A 688 -2.49 3.64 -37.18
C SER A 688 -2.16 3.08 -38.56
N GLY A 689 -3.01 2.18 -39.04
CA GLY A 689 -2.93 1.66 -40.41
C GLY A 689 -1.72 0.75 -40.71
N PRO A 690 -1.70 0.17 -41.92
CA PRO A 690 -0.75 -0.88 -42.28
C PRO A 690 0.70 -0.40 -42.31
N HIS A 691 1.61 -1.28 -41.90
CA HIS A 691 3.04 -1.12 -42.14
C HIS A 691 3.31 -1.10 -43.66
N THR A 692 4.03 -0.07 -44.13
CA THR A 692 4.26 0.14 -45.58
C THR A 692 5.63 -0.31 -46.10
N ASP A 693 6.56 -0.67 -45.21
CA ASP A 693 7.84 -1.27 -45.59
C ASP A 693 7.70 -2.81 -45.66
N GLN A 694 8.42 -3.43 -46.60
CA GLN A 694 8.42 -4.88 -46.83
C GLN A 694 9.75 -5.53 -46.39
N SER A 695 10.66 -4.77 -45.77
CA SER A 695 11.94 -5.28 -45.26
C SER A 695 11.82 -5.99 -43.90
N LEU A 696 10.67 -5.89 -43.22
CA LEU A 696 10.34 -6.62 -41.99
C LEU A 696 8.83 -6.89 -41.96
N ASP A 697 8.43 -8.15 -41.94
CA ASP A 697 7.02 -8.55 -41.81
C ASP A 697 6.62 -8.80 -40.35
N SER A 698 5.33 -9.08 -40.11
CA SER A 698 4.76 -9.36 -38.78
C SER A 698 5.46 -10.51 -38.06
N ALA A 699 5.87 -11.55 -38.79
CA ALA A 699 6.54 -12.71 -38.22
C ALA A 699 7.97 -12.35 -37.81
N GLY A 700 8.70 -11.65 -38.68
CA GLY A 700 10.05 -11.14 -38.43
C GLY A 700 10.10 -10.15 -37.27
N LEU A 701 9.11 -9.27 -37.11
CA LEU A 701 9.02 -8.37 -35.95
C LEU A 701 8.81 -9.16 -34.65
N GLN A 702 7.85 -10.08 -34.61
CA GLN A 702 7.61 -10.91 -33.42
C GLN A 702 8.85 -11.74 -33.06
N ASP A 703 9.51 -12.36 -34.04
CA ASP A 703 10.74 -13.12 -33.81
C ASP A 703 11.92 -12.26 -33.37
N LEU A 704 11.98 -10.99 -33.80
CA LEU A 704 12.96 -10.03 -33.31
C LEU A 704 12.75 -9.75 -31.82
N ILE A 705 11.53 -9.41 -31.40
CA ILE A 705 11.23 -9.17 -29.98
C ILE A 705 11.51 -10.45 -29.15
N ARG A 706 11.10 -11.64 -29.61
CA ARG A 706 11.40 -12.93 -28.94
C ARG A 706 12.91 -13.18 -28.75
N ARG A 707 13.74 -12.80 -29.72
CA ARG A 707 15.20 -13.04 -29.69
C ARG A 707 15.98 -11.92 -28.99
N SER A 708 15.40 -10.74 -28.89
CA SER A 708 15.98 -9.57 -28.21
C SER A 708 15.53 -9.41 -26.75
N ALA A 709 14.56 -10.20 -26.29
CA ALA A 709 14.14 -10.23 -24.89
C ALA A 709 15.27 -10.74 -23.98
N ASP A 710 15.76 -9.86 -23.10
CA ASP A 710 16.81 -10.15 -22.12
C ASP A 710 16.18 -10.19 -20.71
N PRO A 711 16.14 -11.34 -20.01
CA PRO A 711 15.58 -11.44 -18.66
C PRO A 711 16.30 -10.58 -17.61
N ALA A 712 17.56 -10.15 -17.86
CA ALA A 712 18.29 -9.23 -16.98
C ALA A 712 18.08 -7.75 -17.35
N ARG A 713 17.48 -7.47 -18.51
CA ARG A 713 17.16 -6.12 -19.01
C ARG A 713 15.78 -6.10 -19.69
N PRO A 714 14.70 -6.34 -18.94
CA PRO A 714 13.35 -6.42 -19.51
C PRO A 714 12.91 -5.06 -20.08
N VAL A 715 12.49 -5.06 -21.34
CA VAL A 715 11.89 -3.91 -22.02
C VAL A 715 10.53 -4.32 -22.57
N ALA A 716 9.47 -3.70 -22.05
CA ALA A 716 8.09 -3.90 -22.50
C ALA A 716 7.78 -3.06 -23.75
N VAL A 717 6.88 -3.53 -24.61
CA VAL A 717 6.32 -2.75 -25.72
C VAL A 717 4.83 -2.57 -25.52
N ASP A 718 4.42 -1.36 -25.17
CA ASP A 718 3.02 -0.97 -25.03
C ASP A 718 2.53 -0.36 -26.35
N VAL A 719 1.28 -0.61 -26.73
CA VAL A 719 0.74 -0.18 -28.03
C VAL A 719 -0.65 0.44 -27.90
N ILE A 720 -0.75 1.71 -28.28
CA ILE A 720 -2.02 2.41 -28.53
C ILE A 720 -2.30 2.33 -30.04
N ASN A 721 -3.24 1.45 -30.41
CA ASN A 721 -3.59 1.17 -31.79
C ASN A 721 -4.87 1.91 -32.20
N VAL A 722 -4.77 2.81 -33.18
CA VAL A 722 -5.84 3.76 -33.50
C VAL A 722 -6.64 3.31 -34.72
N GLY A 723 -7.96 3.17 -34.55
CA GLY A 723 -8.91 2.93 -35.65
C GLY A 723 -8.83 1.53 -36.26
N ASN A 724 -9.05 1.42 -37.56
CA ASN A 724 -9.11 0.15 -38.29
C ASN A 724 -7.75 -0.23 -38.90
N ASP A 725 -6.75 -0.44 -38.04
CA ASP A 725 -5.45 -0.96 -38.44
C ASP A 725 -5.54 -2.48 -38.77
N PRO A 726 -5.17 -2.93 -39.99
CA PRO A 726 -5.06 -4.35 -40.32
C PRO A 726 -3.93 -5.08 -39.58
N ASP A 727 -2.89 -4.38 -39.12
CA ASP A 727 -1.73 -4.96 -38.43
C ASP A 727 -1.94 -5.19 -36.93
N ARG A 728 -3.14 -4.91 -36.41
CA ARG A 728 -3.57 -5.21 -35.03
C ARG A 728 -3.09 -6.57 -34.48
N PRO A 729 -3.23 -7.71 -35.17
CA PRO A 729 -2.78 -9.00 -34.62
C PRO A 729 -1.25 -9.07 -34.43
N THR A 730 -0.48 -8.28 -35.18
CA THR A 730 0.96 -8.11 -34.97
C THR A 730 1.21 -7.36 -33.66
N TRP A 731 0.53 -6.24 -33.45
CA TRP A 731 0.68 -5.40 -32.26
C TRP A 731 0.24 -6.09 -30.97
N GLU A 732 -0.90 -6.77 -30.98
CA GLU A 732 -1.40 -7.61 -29.87
C GLU A 732 -0.35 -8.65 -29.47
N SER A 733 0.27 -9.32 -30.45
CA SER A 733 1.32 -10.31 -30.20
C SER A 733 2.64 -9.69 -29.73
N VAL A 734 3.06 -8.55 -30.28
CA VAL A 734 4.29 -7.83 -29.87
C VAL A 734 4.22 -7.37 -28.42
N ALA A 735 3.07 -6.83 -28.00
CA ALA A 735 2.83 -6.48 -26.60
C ALA A 735 2.91 -7.74 -25.71
N GLN A 736 2.18 -8.81 -26.07
CA GLN A 736 2.18 -10.06 -25.31
C GLN A 736 3.57 -10.72 -25.18
N ILE A 737 4.40 -10.68 -26.24
CA ILE A 737 5.76 -11.26 -26.24
C ILE A 737 6.71 -10.48 -25.33
N SER A 738 6.59 -9.14 -25.32
CA SER A 738 7.45 -8.25 -24.53
C SER A 738 6.99 -8.06 -23.08
N GLY A 739 5.79 -8.55 -22.72
CA GLY A 739 5.16 -8.28 -21.43
C GLY A 739 4.52 -6.90 -21.31
N GLY A 740 4.34 -6.19 -22.43
CA GLY A 740 3.67 -4.89 -22.50
C GLY A 740 2.15 -4.98 -22.76
N THR A 741 1.50 -3.82 -22.78
CA THR A 741 0.05 -3.67 -22.85
C THR A 741 -0.42 -3.25 -24.23
N TYR A 742 -1.40 -3.95 -24.80
CA TYR A 742 -2.08 -3.51 -26.03
C TYR A 742 -3.43 -2.85 -25.69
N GLN A 743 -3.69 -1.67 -26.26
CA GLN A 743 -4.99 -1.00 -26.19
C GLN A 743 -5.44 -0.52 -27.57
N HIS A 744 -6.66 -0.91 -27.96
CA HIS A 744 -7.33 -0.35 -29.13
C HIS A 744 -8.11 0.92 -28.75
N VAL A 745 -8.06 1.95 -29.60
CA VAL A 745 -8.86 3.17 -29.45
C VAL A 745 -9.54 3.54 -30.78
N PRO A 746 -10.78 4.07 -30.76
CA PRO A 746 -11.57 4.25 -31.98
C PRO A 746 -11.04 5.38 -32.90
N ALA A 747 -10.52 6.46 -32.31
CA ALA A 747 -9.96 7.62 -33.03
C ALA A 747 -8.99 8.42 -32.16
N SER A 748 -8.11 9.23 -32.77
CA SER A 748 -7.11 10.04 -32.07
C SER A 748 -7.70 11.15 -31.17
N ASP A 749 -8.93 11.58 -31.46
CA ASP A 749 -9.70 12.61 -30.72
C ASP A 749 -10.71 12.00 -29.72
N SER A 750 -10.67 10.68 -29.51
CA SER A 750 -11.55 9.98 -28.58
C SER A 750 -11.08 10.11 -27.11
N PRO A 751 -11.98 10.15 -26.11
CA PRO A 751 -11.59 10.15 -24.69
C PRO A 751 -10.69 8.97 -24.30
N GLU A 752 -10.90 7.81 -24.95
CA GLU A 752 -10.11 6.60 -24.77
C GLU A 752 -8.64 6.80 -25.17
N MET A 753 -8.35 7.66 -26.15
CA MET A 753 -6.98 8.02 -26.53
C MET A 753 -6.26 8.76 -25.38
N ALA A 754 -6.91 9.75 -24.77
CA ALA A 754 -6.34 10.51 -23.67
C ALA A 754 -6.13 9.63 -22.43
N ALA A 755 -7.09 8.75 -22.13
CA ALA A 755 -6.96 7.76 -21.07
C ALA A 755 -5.81 6.76 -21.32
N ALA A 756 -5.67 6.25 -22.55
CA ALA A 756 -4.59 5.34 -22.93
C ALA A 756 -3.20 5.98 -22.75
N ILE A 757 -3.01 7.21 -23.24
CA ILE A 757 -1.76 7.96 -23.08
C ILE A 757 -1.44 8.17 -21.59
N ALA A 758 -2.42 8.60 -20.80
CA ALA A 758 -2.25 8.87 -19.37
C ALA A 758 -2.05 7.59 -18.50
N ALA A 759 -2.37 6.41 -19.03
CA ALA A 759 -2.16 5.11 -18.38
C ALA A 759 -0.84 4.43 -18.81
N MET A 760 -0.34 4.68 -20.02
CA MET A 760 0.87 4.03 -20.55
C MET A 760 2.16 4.86 -20.42
N LEU A 761 2.07 6.16 -20.07
CA LEU A 761 3.23 6.98 -19.72
C LEU A 761 3.58 6.96 -18.22
N LYS A 762 2.69 6.45 -17.37
CA LYS A 762 2.95 6.18 -15.95
C LYS A 762 3.62 4.82 -15.77
#